data_AF-A0A292PRN5-F1
#
_entry.id   AF-A0A292PRN5-F1
#
_cell.length_a   1.000
_cell.length_b   1.000
_cell.length_c   1.000
_cell.angle_alpha   90.00
_cell.angle_beta   90.00
_cell.angle_gamma   90.00
#
_symmetry.space_group_name_H-M   'P 1'
#
loop_
_entity.id
_entity.type
_entity.pdbx_description
1 polymer ?
#
loop_
_entity_poly.entity_id
_entity_poly.type
_entity_poly.pdbx_seq_one_letter_code
_entity_poly.pdbx_strand_id
1 'polypeptide(L)'
;MAANENLTRATATIQHSPTLRHVSALPPQGGSSRRSPVESGIPNILKTPEASHEILPLLQRRPTVQSAVTTKVERLVRRAGQSRRGEPKPATQTAGVEGLGQRAEEGSPVHRKEIKDIKPNCEDVLKAICPHYRSASSLTSPDTTTGSGRFPVFDDLSAYLVTEAQATRLLRLEIERLVEVVKEPSEALRFSDAQILKAGFQAGHQKLSTLSQFLLDTIHICSLDNDAVTMKCNNGRFVSRRKINKCLRSLSHQPSVTGDWNEAQNEAAGLASWGPSGSDLGTIYSLIDYVTAVLARLLTQSAYGDYWHNNTLGVLAKWVVKAKILLRDLPTCSSIALANMGSMLNRTERLRDGYFKGDGGEDREDGEDSEDSEDSEDGEDEYEGEGLWNEKLRKLSETAAIREHCRHQRALRRVIETGLSYIFASLRCLNCSGLPLTSYDVCAIVYETGFEGFKALLFQDRDHQFSATSDLDNLNIAHSAFGILNQSLRGLEQHSPPPPERGAKTEDPYATVEWRYYEDEKCDHQEPALSEVKLSNMEEIITVMVPLAATTPVFLANLNNFKGTIYLNGNIGDEVRPYAESKFDAFFHMFTKDLKDNSSHGDALQLSQAVGNNLFSRNALFYGRRYDNRLERTATEEASSKRLQKLAEDMGEWIYEENSVIVNCPNYVLIVLLAAAILVLSGLAIGFTVQTRLKGVDPFNIATYLWVIAAFFVLVCKSLRVEAWSWRDFLLRRVRCRCVTELGTVTGIDGQLIMANLLHDESGTNLVTRGPYNAVFKRKSQDGSGFSIDHPLSTHTMLRSGLTLLKVMTPTGHALVCLDGRRGTDLKVVEHRKLDDKEHLVCEDITRPQLQTLGQTSQQLRLPLQKSKTLKWRKVQGVYANLDTVFV
;
A
#
# COMPACT_ATOMS: atom_id res chain seq x y z
N MET A 1 -64.05 11.98 11.30
CA MET A 1 -65.43 11.60 10.92
C MET A 1 -65.37 10.96 9.54
N ALA A 2 -65.74 9.71 9.28
CA ALA A 2 -65.55 8.43 9.95
C ALA A 2 -65.89 7.35 8.88
N ALA A 3 -65.03 6.34 8.72
CA ALA A 3 -65.22 5.01 8.08
C ALA A 3 -63.81 4.43 7.81
N ASN A 4 -63.45 3.16 7.94
CA ASN A 4 -64.07 1.93 8.47
C ASN A 4 -62.88 0.96 8.73
N GLU A 5 -62.84 0.30 9.89
CA GLU A 5 -63.00 -1.17 10.08
C GLU A 5 -61.72 -2.05 10.10
N ASN A 6 -61.48 -2.54 11.33
CA ASN A 6 -61.16 -3.91 11.75
C ASN A 6 -59.91 -4.65 11.24
N LEU A 7 -59.00 -4.93 12.19
CA LEU A 7 -58.03 -6.02 12.13
C LEU A 7 -58.08 -6.84 13.44
N THR A 8 -58.45 -8.11 13.31
CA THR A 8 -58.45 -9.15 14.35
C THR A 8 -57.05 -9.73 14.57
N ARG A 9 -56.76 -10.04 15.85
CA ARG A 9 -55.51 -10.55 16.40
C ARG A 9 -55.67 -12.04 16.71
N ALA A 10 -54.73 -12.89 16.32
CA ALA A 10 -54.61 -14.25 16.83
C ALA A 10 -53.13 -14.65 16.98
N THR A 11 -52.78 -14.98 18.22
CA THR A 11 -51.51 -15.53 18.69
C THR A 11 -51.50 -17.05 18.57
N ALA A 12 -50.38 -17.65 18.13
CA ALA A 12 -50.13 -19.08 18.29
C ALA A 12 -48.66 -19.35 18.64
N THR A 13 -48.52 -20.05 19.76
CA THR A 13 -47.34 -20.56 20.45
C THR A 13 -46.81 -21.81 19.75
N ILE A 14 -45.49 -22.02 19.67
CA ILE A 14 -44.90 -23.34 19.32
C ILE A 14 -43.84 -23.73 20.36
N GLN A 15 -44.00 -24.96 20.86
CA GLN A 15 -43.27 -25.62 21.93
C GLN A 15 -41.89 -26.17 21.50
N HIS A 16 -40.99 -26.23 22.48
CA HIS A 16 -39.77 -27.05 22.48
C HIS A 16 -40.07 -28.55 22.71
N SER A 17 -39.25 -29.43 22.12
CA SER A 17 -38.95 -30.77 22.65
C SER A 17 -37.57 -31.25 22.17
N PRO A 18 -36.74 -31.86 23.03
CA PRO A 18 -35.46 -32.48 22.67
C PRO A 18 -35.55 -34.01 22.65
N THR A 19 -34.75 -34.68 21.82
CA THR A 19 -34.48 -36.12 21.98
C THR A 19 -33.07 -36.48 21.55
N LEU A 20 -32.37 -37.09 22.51
CA LEU A 20 -31.07 -37.76 22.45
C LEU A 20 -31.07 -38.96 21.49
N ARG A 21 -29.92 -39.22 20.86
CA ARG A 21 -29.46 -40.60 20.56
C ARG A 21 -27.97 -40.76 20.84
N HIS A 22 -27.69 -41.69 21.76
CA HIS A 22 -26.42 -42.34 22.04
C HIS A 22 -25.98 -43.26 20.88
N VAL A 23 -24.70 -43.26 20.55
CA VAL A 23 -23.92 -44.40 19.99
C VAL A 23 -22.50 -44.24 20.57
N SER A 24 -22.17 -44.92 21.67
CA SER A 24 -21.54 -46.26 21.76
C SER A 24 -20.10 -46.30 21.21
N ALA A 25 -19.18 -46.58 22.14
CA ALA A 25 -17.73 -46.63 22.01
C ALA A 25 -17.19 -48.06 21.70
N LEU A 26 -15.89 -48.11 21.33
CA LEU A 26 -14.84 -49.14 21.53
C LEU A 26 -14.02 -49.40 20.24
N PRO A 27 -12.76 -49.90 20.30
CA PRO A 27 -11.69 -49.76 21.30
C PRO A 27 -10.32 -49.38 20.67
N PRO A 28 -9.26 -49.16 21.48
CA PRO A 28 -7.92 -48.82 20.99
C PRO A 28 -7.07 -50.08 20.73
N GLN A 29 -6.22 -50.05 19.70
CA GLN A 29 -5.10 -50.98 19.57
C GLN A 29 -3.78 -50.25 19.80
N GLY A 30 -3.06 -50.71 20.81
CA GLY A 30 -1.70 -50.31 21.10
C GLY A 30 -0.70 -51.02 20.18
N GLY A 31 0.45 -50.37 20.00
CA GLY A 31 1.60 -50.90 19.28
C GLY A 31 2.88 -50.24 19.78
N SER A 32 3.34 -50.70 20.95
CA SER A 32 4.69 -50.50 21.46
C SER A 32 5.72 -51.05 20.47
N SER A 33 6.78 -50.28 20.16
CA SER A 33 8.07 -50.86 19.82
C SER A 33 9.22 -49.89 20.10
N ARG A 34 9.78 -50.03 21.30
CA ARG A 34 11.19 -49.76 21.60
C ARG A 34 12.08 -50.48 20.58
N ARG A 35 13.09 -49.79 20.03
CA ARG A 35 14.41 -50.35 19.69
C ARG A 35 15.42 -49.22 19.45
N SER A 36 16.26 -48.96 20.46
CA SER A 36 17.68 -48.64 20.29
C SER A 36 18.47 -49.95 20.45
N PRO A 37 19.62 -50.11 19.76
CA PRO A 37 20.94 -49.93 20.40
C PRO A 37 21.89 -49.06 19.55
N VAL A 38 22.80 -48.24 20.12
CA VAL A 38 24.21 -48.55 20.52
C VAL A 38 25.03 -49.01 19.30
N GLU A 39 26.11 -48.38 18.80
CA GLU A 39 27.37 -48.00 19.48
C GLU A 39 28.33 -47.17 18.58
N SER A 40 29.13 -46.31 19.21
CA SER A 40 30.54 -45.91 18.95
C SER A 40 31.06 -45.49 17.56
N GLY A 41 31.71 -44.32 17.52
CA GLY A 41 32.77 -43.96 16.57
C GLY A 41 33.26 -42.51 16.71
N ILE A 42 34.32 -42.29 17.50
CA ILE A 42 35.03 -41.01 17.70
C ILE A 42 36.03 -40.75 16.53
N PRO A 43 36.80 -39.64 16.51
CA PRO A 43 36.61 -38.44 15.70
C PRO A 43 37.60 -38.34 14.52
N ASN A 44 37.34 -37.46 13.54
CA ASN A 44 38.40 -36.99 12.66
C ASN A 44 38.50 -35.47 12.63
N ILE A 45 39.64 -35.03 13.16
CA ILE A 45 40.27 -33.73 13.06
C ILE A 45 40.66 -33.51 11.59
N LEU A 46 40.32 -32.38 10.98
CA LEU A 46 41.23 -31.69 10.04
C LEU A 46 40.83 -30.22 9.79
N LYS A 47 41.66 -29.34 10.35
CA LYS A 47 42.29 -28.14 9.75
C LYS A 47 41.43 -27.15 8.95
N THR A 48 41.29 -25.97 9.56
CA THR A 48 41.20 -24.66 8.91
C THR A 48 42.40 -24.36 7.99
N PRO A 49 42.24 -23.43 7.05
CA PRO A 49 43.22 -22.36 6.90
C PRO A 49 42.62 -20.97 7.11
N GLU A 50 43.38 -20.16 7.83
CA GLU A 50 43.22 -18.72 8.01
C GLU A 50 43.38 -17.98 6.68
N ALA A 51 42.57 -16.94 6.46
CA ALA A 51 42.90 -15.85 5.56
C ALA A 51 42.50 -14.52 6.24
N SER A 52 43.54 -13.81 6.67
CA SER A 52 43.54 -12.45 7.20
C SER A 52 43.30 -11.43 6.10
N HIS A 53 42.33 -10.52 6.28
CA HIS A 53 42.37 -9.20 5.66
C HIS A 53 41.81 -8.14 6.61
N GLU A 54 42.68 -7.22 7.01
CA GLU A 54 42.37 -5.97 7.68
C GLU A 54 41.67 -5.00 6.71
N ILE A 55 40.57 -4.37 7.12
CA ILE A 55 40.05 -3.14 6.50
C ILE A 55 39.56 -2.19 7.62
N LEU A 56 40.06 -0.94 7.57
CA LEU A 56 39.69 0.20 8.42
C LEU A 56 38.25 0.71 8.13
N PRO A 57 37.58 1.40 9.08
CA PRO A 57 36.19 1.80 8.95
C PRO A 57 36.04 3.10 8.14
N LEU A 58 35.28 3.04 7.05
CA LEU A 58 34.78 4.22 6.34
C LEU A 58 33.34 4.53 6.80
N LEU A 59 33.11 5.80 7.09
CA LEU A 59 31.86 6.44 7.51
C LEU A 59 30.66 6.04 6.63
N GLN A 60 29.62 5.45 7.25
CA GLN A 60 28.34 5.18 6.59
C GLN A 60 27.48 6.46 6.55
N ARG A 61 27.38 7.04 5.35
CA ARG A 61 26.20 7.84 4.95
C ARG A 61 25.07 6.88 4.57
N ARG A 62 23.86 7.25 4.98
CA ARG A 62 22.56 6.60 4.70
C ARG A 62 22.39 6.29 3.20
N PRO A 63 21.91 5.09 2.81
CA PRO A 63 21.42 4.86 1.46
C PRO A 63 19.90 5.12 1.39
N THR A 64 19.50 6.09 0.57
CA THR A 64 18.18 6.13 -0.06
C THR A 64 18.15 5.17 -1.25
N VAL A 65 16.95 4.76 -1.66
CA VAL A 65 16.60 3.71 -2.65
C VAL A 65 17.19 3.91 -4.07
N GLN A 66 18.05 4.91 -4.30
CA GLN A 66 18.76 5.13 -5.57
C GLN A 66 19.83 4.06 -5.90
N SER A 67 20.34 3.28 -4.94
CA SER A 67 21.53 2.42 -5.20
C SER A 67 21.27 1.16 -6.02
N ALA A 68 20.02 0.67 -6.09
CA ALA A 68 19.65 -0.51 -6.89
C ALA A 68 19.45 -0.17 -8.37
N VAL A 69 19.13 1.09 -8.69
CA VAL A 69 18.93 1.57 -10.06
C VAL A 69 20.27 1.96 -10.70
N THR A 70 21.19 2.56 -9.94
CA THR A 70 22.52 2.94 -10.44
C THR A 70 23.42 1.74 -10.75
N THR A 71 23.33 0.64 -10.00
CA THR A 71 24.14 -0.57 -10.27
C THR A 71 23.72 -1.31 -11.54
N LYS A 72 22.47 -1.16 -11.99
CA LYS A 72 21.99 -1.73 -13.27
C LYS A 72 22.36 -0.83 -14.45
N VAL A 73 22.35 0.49 -14.26
CA VAL A 73 22.79 1.48 -15.25
C VAL A 73 24.31 1.45 -15.44
N GLU A 74 25.13 1.31 -14.40
CA GLU A 74 26.59 1.20 -14.53
C GLU A 74 27.04 -0.07 -15.26
N ARG A 75 26.31 -1.20 -15.12
CA ARG A 75 26.59 -2.43 -15.87
C ARG A 75 26.23 -2.31 -17.36
N LEU A 76 25.23 -1.51 -17.70
CA LEU A 76 24.83 -1.24 -19.09
C LEU A 76 25.76 -0.20 -19.75
N VAL A 77 26.18 0.84 -19.01
CA VAL A 77 27.09 1.88 -19.52
C VAL A 77 28.52 1.34 -19.69
N ARG A 78 28.99 0.41 -18.84
CA ARG A 78 30.29 -0.26 -19.05
C ARG A 78 30.32 -1.21 -20.26
N ARG A 79 29.17 -1.69 -20.74
CA ARG A 79 29.09 -2.52 -21.96
C ARG A 79 28.97 -1.69 -23.26
N ALA A 80 28.60 -0.41 -23.17
CA ALA A 80 28.48 0.47 -24.33
C ALA A 80 29.68 1.42 -24.54
N GLY A 81 30.59 1.53 -23.56
CA GLY A 81 31.74 2.44 -23.57
C GLY A 81 33.07 1.82 -24.01
N GLN A 82 33.11 1.12 -25.15
CA GLN A 82 34.36 0.71 -25.79
C GLN A 82 34.32 0.96 -27.31
N SER A 83 34.12 2.21 -27.72
CA SER A 83 34.66 2.67 -29.00
C SER A 83 34.64 4.20 -29.09
N ARG A 84 35.82 4.76 -29.38
CA ARG A 84 36.15 6.10 -29.90
C ARG A 84 37.01 6.97 -28.97
N ARG A 85 38.30 6.83 -29.25
CA ARG A 85 39.42 7.71 -28.90
C ARG A 85 39.37 8.95 -29.80
N GLY A 86 39.60 10.12 -29.22
CA GLY A 86 39.83 11.37 -29.96
C GLY A 86 39.80 12.60 -29.07
N GLU A 87 40.91 12.91 -28.41
CA GLU A 87 41.18 14.25 -27.86
C GLU A 87 41.33 15.27 -29.00
N PRO A 88 41.02 16.56 -28.76
CA PRO A 88 42.11 17.50 -28.49
C PRO A 88 41.85 18.56 -27.39
N LYS A 89 42.97 19.19 -27.01
CA LYS A 89 43.32 20.10 -25.91
C LYS A 89 42.56 21.45 -25.81
N PRO A 90 42.66 22.14 -24.64
CA PRO A 90 41.80 23.25 -24.24
C PRO A 90 42.33 24.62 -24.67
N ALA A 91 41.42 25.56 -24.91
CA ALA A 91 41.73 26.99 -24.98
C ALA A 91 40.97 27.74 -23.87
N THR A 92 41.75 28.36 -23.01
CA THR A 92 41.39 29.26 -21.92
C THR A 92 40.69 30.51 -22.46
N GLN A 93 39.54 30.89 -21.89
CA GLN A 93 39.11 32.28 -21.86
C GLN A 93 38.25 32.55 -20.61
N THR A 94 38.79 33.43 -19.78
CA THR A 94 38.21 34.11 -18.62
C THR A 94 37.19 35.16 -19.04
N ALA A 95 35.98 35.13 -18.47
CA ALA A 95 35.19 36.34 -18.12
C ALA A 95 33.85 35.96 -17.47
N GLY A 96 33.45 36.70 -16.43
CA GLY A 96 32.05 36.89 -16.05
C GLY A 96 31.52 36.03 -14.90
N VAL A 97 31.84 36.41 -13.66
CA VAL A 97 31.09 36.00 -12.47
C VAL A 97 29.78 36.79 -12.43
N GLU A 98 28.68 36.18 -12.87
CA GLU A 98 27.33 36.63 -12.54
C GLU A 98 26.43 35.40 -12.27
N GLY A 99 25.87 35.36 -11.06
CA GLY A 99 24.66 34.61 -10.71
C GLY A 99 24.65 33.10 -10.95
N LEU A 100 25.42 32.33 -10.17
CA LEU A 100 25.16 30.89 -9.97
C LEU A 100 23.88 30.72 -9.15
N GLY A 101 22.73 30.84 -9.81
CA GLY A 101 21.51 30.20 -9.36
C GLY A 101 21.80 28.70 -9.25
N GLN A 102 21.54 28.13 -8.07
CA GLN A 102 21.65 26.70 -7.83
C GLN A 102 20.86 25.96 -8.91
N ARG A 103 21.58 25.35 -9.85
CA ARG A 103 21.00 24.43 -10.83
C ARG A 103 20.55 23.22 -10.00
N ALA A 104 19.27 23.20 -9.63
CA ALA A 104 18.67 22.12 -8.88
C ALA A 104 19.05 20.79 -9.55
N GLU A 105 19.60 19.86 -8.77
CA GLU A 105 19.99 18.54 -9.29
C GLU A 105 18.79 17.90 -9.99
N GLU A 106 18.98 17.56 -11.26
CA GLU A 106 17.99 16.95 -12.15
C GLU A 106 17.48 15.65 -11.50
N GLY A 107 16.30 15.71 -10.86
CA GLY A 107 15.70 14.59 -10.12
C GLY A 107 15.35 14.85 -8.65
N SER A 108 15.65 16.03 -8.08
CA SER A 108 15.24 16.36 -6.71
C SER A 108 13.72 16.54 -6.58
N PRO A 109 13.08 16.08 -5.48
CA PRO A 109 11.67 16.33 -5.20
C PRO A 109 11.34 17.82 -5.17
N VAL A 110 10.16 18.20 -5.63
CA VAL A 110 9.75 19.62 -5.70
C VAL A 110 8.89 19.99 -4.50
N HIS A 111 9.23 21.04 -3.77
CA HIS A 111 8.39 21.49 -2.65
C HIS A 111 7.07 22.08 -3.14
N ARG A 112 5.95 21.59 -2.57
CA ARG A 112 4.59 22.05 -2.91
C ARG A 112 4.40 23.56 -2.74
N LYS A 113 5.09 24.17 -1.76
CA LYS A 113 5.02 25.62 -1.46
C LYS A 113 5.78 26.48 -2.47
N GLU A 114 6.71 25.91 -3.24
CA GLU A 114 7.50 26.62 -4.25
C GLU A 114 6.77 26.73 -5.60
N ILE A 115 5.83 25.82 -5.85
CA ILE A 115 5.04 25.80 -7.09
C ILE A 115 3.79 26.66 -6.87
N LYS A 116 3.93 27.98 -7.07
CA LYS A 116 2.82 28.91 -6.89
C LYS A 116 1.80 28.93 -8.05
N ASP A 117 2.13 28.34 -9.20
CA ASP A 117 1.28 28.42 -10.39
C ASP A 117 1.45 27.21 -11.33
N ILE A 118 0.75 26.10 -11.08
CA ILE A 118 0.56 25.07 -12.13
C ILE A 118 -0.50 25.63 -13.09
N LYS A 119 -0.08 26.13 -14.25
CA LYS A 119 -1.00 26.67 -15.27
C LYS A 119 -0.95 25.80 -16.52
N PRO A 120 -1.67 24.65 -16.54
CA PRO A 120 -1.76 23.85 -17.74
C PRO A 120 -2.45 24.70 -18.82
N ASN A 121 -1.84 24.75 -20.01
CA ASN A 121 -2.38 25.49 -21.15
C ASN A 121 -3.27 24.57 -21.97
N CYS A 122 -4.52 24.97 -22.24
CA CYS A 122 -5.48 24.19 -23.02
C CYS A 122 -4.91 23.74 -24.37
N GLU A 123 -4.14 24.60 -25.05
CA GLU A 123 -3.54 24.26 -26.34
C GLU A 123 -2.45 23.20 -26.20
N ASP A 124 -1.68 23.20 -25.11
CA ASP A 124 -0.61 22.22 -24.90
C ASP A 124 -1.16 20.86 -24.44
N VAL A 125 -2.24 20.87 -23.65
CA VAL A 125 -3.05 19.66 -23.36
C VAL A 125 -3.61 19.07 -24.65
N LEU A 126 -4.18 19.90 -25.53
CA LEU A 126 -4.74 19.45 -26.81
C LEU A 126 -3.66 18.88 -27.74
N LYS A 127 -2.50 19.54 -27.84
CA LYS A 127 -1.34 19.05 -28.62
C LYS A 127 -0.79 17.72 -28.08
N ALA A 128 -0.83 17.50 -26.76
CA ALA A 128 -0.31 16.27 -26.16
C ALA A 128 -1.09 15.02 -26.59
N ILE A 129 -2.39 15.16 -26.86
CA ILE A 129 -3.30 14.03 -27.15
C ILE A 129 -3.77 13.92 -28.60
N CYS A 130 -3.55 14.94 -29.42
CA CYS A 130 -3.94 14.98 -30.83
C CYS A 130 -2.70 14.78 -31.72
N PRO A 131 -2.51 13.59 -32.33
CA PRO A 131 -1.34 13.29 -33.17
C PRO A 131 -1.19 14.27 -34.35
N HIS A 132 -2.32 14.78 -34.87
CA HIS A 132 -2.36 15.69 -36.01
C HIS A 132 -1.71 17.06 -35.75
N TYR A 133 -1.63 17.50 -34.50
CA TYR A 133 -1.03 18.79 -34.15
C TYR A 133 0.50 18.76 -34.09
N ARG A 134 1.12 17.61 -33.77
CA ARG A 134 2.59 17.47 -33.81
C ARG A 134 3.15 17.60 -35.22
N SER A 135 2.42 17.13 -36.24
CA SER A 135 2.88 17.19 -37.63
C SER A 135 2.71 18.56 -38.29
N ALA A 136 1.78 19.41 -37.81
CA ALA A 136 1.51 20.71 -38.41
C ALA A 136 2.57 21.79 -38.04
N SER A 137 3.37 21.56 -36.99
CA SER A 137 4.34 22.54 -36.49
C SER A 137 5.80 22.24 -36.87
N SER A 138 6.10 21.11 -37.53
CA SER A 138 7.48 20.71 -37.87
C SER A 138 7.76 20.51 -39.37
N LEU A 139 6.83 20.83 -40.27
CA LEU A 139 7.00 20.62 -41.71
C LEU A 139 6.59 21.86 -42.52
N THR A 140 7.47 22.86 -42.56
CA THR A 140 7.54 23.79 -43.70
C THR A 140 8.34 23.12 -44.82
N SER A 141 7.73 22.16 -45.50
CA SER A 141 8.16 21.71 -46.83
C SER A 141 6.94 21.12 -47.54
N PRO A 142 6.43 21.79 -48.58
CA PRO A 142 5.43 21.22 -49.45
C PRO A 142 6.18 20.35 -50.46
N ASP A 143 6.06 19.03 -50.34
CA ASP A 143 6.03 18.05 -51.44
C ASP A 143 6.41 16.67 -50.91
N THR A 144 5.39 15.86 -50.61
CA THR A 144 5.28 14.42 -50.94
C THR A 144 4.10 13.81 -50.19
N THR A 145 2.96 13.73 -50.88
CA THR A 145 1.79 12.94 -50.53
C THR A 145 2.08 11.45 -50.74
N THR A 146 2.87 10.82 -49.86
CA THR A 146 2.93 9.36 -49.73
C THR A 146 3.06 8.95 -48.27
N GLY A 147 1.94 8.55 -47.66
CA GLY A 147 1.89 7.59 -46.56
C GLY A 147 2.75 7.82 -45.29
N SER A 148 2.87 9.04 -44.78
CA SER A 148 3.46 9.26 -43.45
C SER A 148 2.62 8.57 -42.37
N GLY A 149 3.25 7.69 -41.59
CA GLY A 149 2.62 6.78 -40.63
C GLY A 149 1.75 7.50 -39.60
N ARG A 150 0.43 7.48 -39.79
CA ARG A 150 -0.55 8.03 -38.84
C ARG A 150 -0.55 7.17 -37.58
N PHE A 151 -0.17 7.76 -36.44
CA PHE A 151 -0.30 7.11 -35.14
C PHE A 151 -1.76 6.68 -34.88
N PRO A 152 -1.98 5.53 -34.22
CA PRO A 152 -3.31 5.04 -33.93
C PRO A 152 -4.06 6.00 -32.99
N VAL A 153 -5.33 6.24 -33.30
CA VAL A 153 -6.19 7.13 -32.51
C VAL A 153 -6.90 6.30 -31.44
N PHE A 154 -6.60 6.61 -30.18
CA PHE A 154 -7.31 6.05 -29.03
C PHE A 154 -8.50 6.92 -28.64
N ASP A 155 -9.50 6.30 -28.00
CA ASP A 155 -10.81 6.89 -27.67
C ASP A 155 -11.54 7.47 -28.89
N ASP A 156 -11.39 6.83 -30.05
CA ASP A 156 -12.07 7.27 -31.26
C ASP A 156 -13.59 7.18 -31.11
N LEU A 157 -14.27 8.22 -31.62
CA LEU A 157 -15.71 8.41 -31.58
C LEU A 157 -16.37 8.13 -32.93
N SER A 158 -15.57 7.89 -33.98
CA SER A 158 -16.06 7.59 -35.32
C SER A 158 -16.99 6.36 -35.35
N ALA A 159 -16.68 5.35 -34.54
CA ALA A 159 -17.50 4.14 -34.37
C ALA A 159 -18.89 4.41 -33.78
N TYR A 160 -19.10 5.59 -33.18
CA TYR A 160 -20.32 6.00 -32.51
C TYR A 160 -21.01 7.18 -33.22
N LEU A 161 -20.80 7.30 -34.53
CA LEU A 161 -21.45 8.27 -35.43
C LEU A 161 -21.18 9.75 -35.09
N VAL A 162 -20.05 10.05 -34.44
CA VAL A 162 -19.62 11.43 -34.16
C VAL A 162 -18.54 11.84 -35.15
N THR A 163 -18.71 13.02 -35.77
CA THR A 163 -17.72 13.53 -36.73
C THR A 163 -16.47 14.05 -36.03
N GLU A 164 -15.31 14.02 -36.69
CA GLU A 164 -14.02 14.47 -36.12
C GLU A 164 -14.07 15.94 -35.66
N ALA A 165 -14.78 16.80 -36.40
CA ALA A 165 -14.97 18.20 -36.03
C ALA A 165 -15.81 18.36 -34.75
N GLN A 166 -16.88 17.57 -34.60
CA GLN A 166 -17.69 17.55 -33.38
C GLN A 166 -16.89 16.99 -32.19
N ALA A 167 -16.17 15.89 -32.39
CA ALA A 167 -15.31 15.27 -31.39
C ALA A 167 -14.26 16.27 -30.86
N THR A 168 -13.58 16.98 -31.76
CA THR A 168 -12.56 17.98 -31.40
C THR A 168 -13.17 19.16 -30.62
N ARG A 169 -14.35 19.64 -31.04
CA ARG A 169 -15.06 20.71 -30.33
C ARG A 169 -15.44 20.30 -28.90
N LEU A 170 -15.99 19.10 -28.73
CA LEU A 170 -16.35 18.58 -27.41
C LEU A 170 -15.12 18.38 -26.52
N LEU A 171 -14.03 17.87 -27.09
CA LEU A 171 -12.75 17.70 -26.40
C LEU A 171 -12.17 19.02 -25.92
N ARG A 172 -12.23 20.08 -26.74
CA ARG A 172 -11.74 21.41 -26.35
C ARG A 172 -12.52 21.97 -25.14
N LEU A 173 -13.84 21.88 -25.17
CA LEU A 173 -14.70 22.31 -24.05
C LEU A 173 -14.38 21.55 -22.77
N GLU A 174 -14.14 20.25 -22.87
CA GLU A 174 -13.83 19.40 -21.71
C GLU A 174 -12.43 19.69 -21.15
N ILE A 175 -11.43 19.95 -22.01
CA ILE A 175 -10.10 20.40 -21.58
C ILE A 175 -10.20 21.74 -20.87
N GLU A 176 -10.94 22.70 -21.43
CA GLU A 176 -11.14 24.03 -20.82
C GLU A 176 -11.70 23.90 -19.40
N ARG A 177 -12.73 23.05 -19.21
CA ARG A 177 -13.31 22.75 -17.89
C ARG A 177 -12.29 22.14 -16.92
N LEU A 178 -11.54 21.12 -17.34
CA LEU A 178 -10.56 20.46 -16.46
C LEU A 178 -9.38 21.39 -16.11
N VAL A 179 -8.93 22.22 -17.05
CA VAL A 179 -7.88 23.21 -16.83
C VAL A 179 -8.36 24.28 -15.84
N GLU A 180 -9.60 24.75 -15.97
CA GLU A 180 -10.21 25.70 -15.02
C GLU A 180 -10.21 25.13 -13.59
N VAL A 181 -10.66 23.88 -13.42
CA VAL A 181 -10.69 23.19 -12.13
C VAL A 181 -9.30 23.10 -11.46
N VAL A 182 -8.23 22.96 -12.25
CA VAL A 182 -6.86 22.78 -11.74
C VAL A 182 -6.17 24.11 -11.44
N LYS A 183 -6.56 25.22 -12.10
CA LYS A 183 -5.96 26.55 -11.90
C LYS A 183 -6.12 27.05 -10.48
N GLU A 184 -7.25 26.75 -9.84
CA GLU A 184 -7.54 27.15 -8.46
C GLU A 184 -7.66 25.92 -7.56
N PRO A 185 -6.53 25.28 -7.19
CA PRO A 185 -6.54 24.05 -6.39
C PRO A 185 -7.07 24.25 -4.97
N SER A 186 -7.24 25.51 -4.53
CA SER A 186 -7.70 25.90 -3.20
C SER A 186 -9.23 26.05 -3.11
N GLU A 187 -9.93 26.18 -4.24
CA GLU A 187 -11.38 26.38 -4.27
C GLU A 187 -12.11 25.08 -3.89
N ALA A 188 -13.11 25.10 -3.02
CA ALA A 188 -13.81 23.87 -2.63
C ALA A 188 -14.61 23.28 -3.81
N LEU A 189 -14.37 22.01 -4.15
CA LEU A 189 -15.19 21.30 -5.13
C LEU A 189 -16.52 20.87 -4.49
N ARG A 190 -17.62 21.15 -5.18
CA ARG A 190 -18.95 20.74 -4.76
C ARG A 190 -19.66 20.05 -5.91
N PHE A 191 -20.26 18.91 -5.63
CA PHE A 191 -21.20 18.29 -6.57
C PHE A 191 -22.50 19.09 -6.49
N SER A 192 -23.18 19.33 -7.62
CA SER A 192 -24.49 19.98 -7.61
C SER A 192 -25.39 19.40 -8.68
N ASP A 193 -26.56 18.91 -8.27
CA ASP A 193 -27.57 18.38 -9.18
C ASP A 193 -28.98 18.50 -8.59
N ALA A 194 -29.86 19.25 -9.25
CA ALA A 194 -31.20 19.52 -8.75
C ALA A 194 -32.13 18.29 -8.73
N GLN A 195 -31.81 17.22 -9.46
CA GLN A 195 -32.67 16.03 -9.54
C GLN A 195 -32.38 15.04 -8.42
N ILE A 196 -31.11 14.82 -8.09
CA ILE A 196 -30.72 13.92 -7.00
C ILE A 196 -31.06 14.50 -5.63
N LEU A 197 -31.13 15.84 -5.51
CA LEU A 197 -31.63 16.54 -4.32
C LEU A 197 -33.09 16.22 -3.97
N LYS A 198 -33.92 15.86 -4.97
CA LYS A 198 -35.35 15.55 -4.76
C LYS A 198 -35.58 14.09 -4.35
N ALA A 199 -34.58 13.23 -4.46
CA ALA A 199 -34.69 11.84 -4.04
C ALA A 199 -34.52 11.73 -2.53
N GLY A 200 -35.43 10.99 -1.86
CA GLY A 200 -35.25 10.68 -0.43
C GLY A 200 -33.97 9.87 -0.19
N PHE A 201 -33.43 9.88 1.04
CA PHE A 201 -32.11 9.32 1.39
C PHE A 201 -31.83 7.93 0.81
N GLN A 202 -32.75 6.97 0.98
CA GLN A 202 -32.60 5.60 0.46
C GLN A 202 -32.66 5.56 -1.08
N ALA A 203 -33.64 6.25 -1.68
CA ALA A 203 -33.79 6.32 -3.13
C ALA A 203 -32.58 6.99 -3.79
N GLY A 204 -31.99 7.99 -3.12
CA GLY A 204 -30.77 8.67 -3.53
C GLY A 204 -29.56 7.75 -3.59
N HIS A 205 -29.35 6.93 -2.55
CA HIS A 205 -28.27 5.93 -2.55
C HIS A 205 -28.48 4.85 -3.62
N GLN A 206 -29.73 4.42 -3.84
CA GLN A 206 -30.04 3.44 -4.88
C GLN A 206 -29.77 4.03 -6.26
N LYS A 207 -30.21 5.28 -6.49
CA LYS A 207 -29.93 6.02 -7.72
C LYS A 207 -28.42 6.12 -7.94
N LEU A 208 -27.64 6.57 -6.95
CA LEU A 208 -26.18 6.66 -7.03
C LEU A 208 -25.52 5.32 -7.37
N SER A 209 -25.98 4.23 -6.77
CA SER A 209 -25.49 2.87 -7.08
C SER A 209 -25.77 2.50 -8.54
N THR A 210 -26.98 2.76 -9.04
CA THR A 210 -27.34 2.54 -10.45
C THR A 210 -26.52 3.40 -11.41
N LEU A 211 -26.33 4.69 -11.11
CA LEU A 211 -25.52 5.59 -11.93
C LEU A 211 -24.06 5.12 -11.99
N SER A 212 -23.53 4.68 -10.85
CA SER A 212 -22.17 4.16 -10.75
C SER A 212 -22.00 2.88 -11.59
N GLN A 213 -23.02 2.03 -11.64
CA GLN A 213 -23.01 0.83 -12.50
C GLN A 213 -22.94 1.21 -13.99
N PHE A 214 -23.76 2.16 -14.46
CA PHE A 214 -23.68 2.62 -15.85
C PHE A 214 -22.31 3.19 -16.20
N LEU A 215 -21.66 3.88 -15.25
CA LEU A 215 -20.31 4.41 -15.43
C LEU A 215 -19.25 3.30 -15.49
N LEU A 216 -19.37 2.25 -14.66
CA LEU A 216 -18.51 1.08 -14.75
C LEU A 216 -18.63 0.36 -16.10
N ASP A 217 -19.85 0.22 -16.62
CA ASP A 217 -20.08 -0.38 -17.95
C ASP A 217 -19.50 0.48 -19.08
N THR A 218 -19.59 1.80 -18.94
CA THR A 218 -18.95 2.76 -19.85
C THR A 218 -17.42 2.62 -19.82
N ILE A 219 -16.81 2.42 -18.65
CA ILE A 219 -15.37 2.14 -18.55
C ILE A 219 -15.04 0.82 -19.25
N HIS A 220 -15.83 -0.24 -19.08
CA HIS A 220 -15.60 -1.50 -19.79
C HIS A 220 -15.62 -1.32 -21.31
N ILE A 221 -16.56 -0.56 -21.85
CA ILE A 221 -16.64 -0.24 -23.29
C ILE A 221 -15.39 0.52 -23.76
N CYS A 222 -15.02 1.61 -23.07
CA CYS A 222 -13.80 2.36 -23.39
C CYS A 222 -12.56 1.47 -23.37
N SER A 223 -12.46 0.60 -22.35
CA SER A 223 -11.34 -0.31 -22.17
C SER A 223 -11.24 -1.35 -23.28
N LEU A 224 -12.38 -1.91 -23.73
CA LEU A 224 -12.43 -2.85 -24.85
C LEU A 224 -12.00 -2.20 -26.17
N ASP A 225 -12.49 -1.00 -26.47
CA ASP A 225 -12.08 -0.27 -27.67
C ASP A 225 -10.57 0.03 -27.66
N ASN A 226 -10.04 0.49 -26.52
CA ASN A 226 -8.62 0.80 -26.38
C ASN A 226 -7.74 -0.46 -26.40
N ASP A 227 -8.24 -1.58 -25.86
CA ASP A 227 -7.61 -2.90 -25.97
C ASP A 227 -7.60 -3.40 -27.43
N ALA A 228 -8.68 -3.20 -28.20
CA ALA A 228 -8.76 -3.55 -29.61
C ALA A 228 -7.74 -2.75 -30.46
N VAL A 229 -7.61 -1.44 -30.22
CA VAL A 229 -6.57 -0.60 -30.86
C VAL A 229 -5.18 -1.11 -30.51
N THR A 230 -4.93 -1.42 -29.23
CA THR A 230 -3.63 -1.96 -28.81
C THR A 230 -3.32 -3.31 -29.47
N MET A 231 -4.32 -4.21 -29.58
CA MET A 231 -4.14 -5.51 -30.24
C MET A 231 -3.74 -5.33 -31.71
N LYS A 232 -4.34 -4.39 -32.41
CA LYS A 232 -4.03 -4.06 -33.81
C LYS A 232 -2.59 -3.58 -33.98
N CYS A 233 -2.06 -2.82 -33.03
CA CYS A 233 -0.72 -2.22 -33.14
C CYS A 233 0.41 -3.13 -32.64
N ASN A 234 0.12 -4.10 -31.78
CA ASN A 234 1.13 -4.92 -31.09
C ASN A 234 0.94 -6.44 -31.26
N ASN A 235 0.16 -6.89 -32.25
CA ASN A 235 -0.15 -8.30 -32.49
C ASN A 235 -0.59 -9.06 -31.22
N GLY A 236 -1.34 -8.41 -30.34
CA GLY A 236 -1.89 -9.01 -29.12
C GLY A 236 -0.95 -9.16 -27.91
N ARG A 237 0.34 -8.82 -28.00
CA ARG A 237 1.31 -9.08 -26.90
C ARG A 237 1.04 -8.36 -25.57
N PHE A 238 0.35 -7.21 -25.58
CA PHE A 238 0.14 -6.38 -24.38
C PHE A 238 -1.29 -6.44 -23.80
N VAL A 239 -2.14 -7.33 -24.31
CA VAL A 239 -3.56 -7.36 -23.95
C VAL A 239 -3.92 -8.61 -23.17
N SER A 240 -4.45 -8.42 -21.96
CA SER A 240 -4.84 -9.52 -21.09
C SER A 240 -6.17 -10.12 -21.55
N ARG A 241 -6.15 -11.34 -22.11
CA ARG A 241 -7.36 -12.09 -22.44
C ARG A 241 -8.29 -12.28 -21.24
N ARG A 242 -7.73 -12.46 -20.04
CA ARG A 242 -8.53 -12.55 -18.79
C ARG A 242 -9.31 -11.26 -18.53
N LYS A 243 -8.70 -10.10 -18.74
CA LYS A 243 -9.35 -8.78 -18.61
C LYS A 243 -10.44 -8.61 -19.66
N ILE A 244 -10.14 -8.91 -20.93
CA ILE A 244 -11.13 -8.88 -22.01
C ILE A 244 -12.32 -9.78 -21.65
N ASN A 245 -12.08 -11.03 -21.29
CA ASN A 245 -13.14 -11.98 -20.92
C ASN A 245 -13.93 -11.53 -19.69
N LYS A 246 -13.34 -10.72 -18.79
CA LYS A 246 -14.06 -10.11 -17.68
C LYS A 246 -14.99 -9.00 -18.19
N CYS A 247 -14.49 -8.07 -19.01
CA CYS A 247 -15.30 -7.01 -19.63
C CYS A 247 -16.42 -7.60 -20.51
N LEU A 248 -16.09 -8.62 -21.33
CA LEU A 248 -17.06 -9.35 -22.13
C LEU A 248 -18.12 -9.97 -21.24
N ARG A 249 -17.77 -10.68 -20.15
CA ARG A 249 -18.76 -11.23 -19.21
C ARG A 249 -19.63 -10.13 -18.60
N SER A 250 -19.04 -9.07 -18.09
CA SER A 250 -19.80 -7.95 -17.49
C SER A 250 -20.80 -7.33 -18.48
N LEU A 251 -20.41 -7.16 -19.75
CA LEU A 251 -21.27 -6.56 -20.78
C LEU A 251 -22.22 -7.57 -21.47
N SER A 252 -21.88 -8.86 -21.45
CA SER A 252 -22.65 -9.96 -22.08
C SER A 252 -23.68 -10.61 -21.16
N HIS A 253 -23.56 -10.45 -19.83
CA HIS A 253 -24.65 -10.68 -18.89
C HIS A 253 -25.74 -9.60 -19.05
N GLN A 254 -26.26 -9.47 -20.26
CA GLN A 254 -27.68 -9.26 -20.48
C GLN A 254 -28.42 -10.40 -19.77
N PRO A 255 -29.58 -10.17 -19.14
CA PRO A 255 -30.20 -11.15 -18.27
C PRO A 255 -30.70 -12.35 -19.08
N SER A 256 -29.86 -13.38 -19.18
CA SER A 256 -30.31 -14.75 -19.33
C SER A 256 -29.99 -15.48 -18.04
N VAL A 257 -31.06 -15.79 -17.32
CA VAL A 257 -31.12 -16.56 -16.10
C VAL A 257 -30.24 -17.81 -16.23
N THR A 258 -29.05 -17.81 -15.64
CA THR A 258 -28.29 -19.04 -15.35
C THR A 258 -27.37 -18.85 -14.14
N GLY A 259 -27.88 -19.24 -12.97
CA GLY A 259 -27.20 -20.28 -12.19
C GLY A 259 -26.19 -19.92 -11.10
N ASP A 260 -26.24 -18.76 -10.43
CA ASP A 260 -25.61 -18.65 -9.10
C ASP A 260 -26.47 -17.85 -8.10
N TRP A 261 -26.92 -18.55 -7.06
CA TRP A 261 -28.23 -18.37 -6.41
C TRP A 261 -28.26 -17.41 -5.21
N ASN A 262 -27.45 -16.35 -5.15
CA ASN A 262 -27.57 -15.36 -4.06
C ASN A 262 -27.33 -13.88 -4.45
N GLU A 263 -26.80 -13.59 -5.65
CA GLU A 263 -26.67 -12.21 -6.16
C GLU A 263 -27.87 -11.77 -7.00
N ALA A 264 -28.56 -12.71 -7.66
CA ALA A 264 -29.62 -12.40 -8.63
C ALA A 264 -30.98 -12.01 -8.00
N GLN A 265 -31.21 -12.29 -6.71
CA GLN A 265 -32.55 -12.17 -6.13
C GLN A 265 -32.95 -10.73 -5.77
N ASN A 266 -31.98 -9.82 -5.64
CA ASN A 266 -32.24 -8.39 -5.40
C ASN A 266 -32.17 -7.53 -6.68
N GLU A 267 -31.57 -8.02 -7.76
CA GLU A 267 -31.49 -7.29 -9.05
C GLU A 267 -32.72 -7.49 -9.95
N ALA A 268 -33.49 -8.57 -9.75
CA ALA A 268 -34.59 -8.93 -10.63
C ALA A 268 -35.86 -8.05 -10.49
N ALA A 269 -35.97 -7.20 -9.46
CA ALA A 269 -37.22 -6.46 -9.18
C ALA A 269 -37.28 -5.03 -9.76
N GLY A 270 -36.20 -4.49 -10.34
CA GLY A 270 -36.12 -3.06 -10.70
C GLY A 270 -35.79 -2.67 -12.15
N LEU A 271 -35.50 -3.61 -13.04
CA LEU A 271 -34.86 -3.31 -14.34
C LEU A 271 -35.75 -3.68 -15.54
N ALA A 272 -36.74 -2.84 -15.83
CA ALA A 272 -37.55 -2.92 -17.06
C ALA A 272 -37.12 -1.93 -18.16
N SER A 273 -36.02 -1.19 -17.99
CA SER A 273 -35.44 -0.34 -19.04
C SER A 273 -33.92 -0.37 -18.93
N TRP A 274 -33.26 -1.08 -19.84
CA TRP A 274 -31.80 -1.18 -19.88
C TRP A 274 -31.25 0.07 -20.60
N GLY A 275 -31.03 1.14 -19.84
CA GLY A 275 -30.48 2.41 -20.31
C GLY A 275 -30.87 3.57 -19.39
N PRO A 276 -30.01 4.60 -19.22
CA PRO A 276 -30.34 5.77 -18.42
C PRO A 276 -31.52 6.52 -19.04
N SER A 277 -32.52 6.89 -18.23
CA SER A 277 -33.61 7.74 -18.68
C SER A 277 -33.10 9.14 -19.04
N GLY A 278 -33.85 9.91 -19.85
CA GLY A 278 -33.46 11.28 -20.21
C GLY A 278 -33.24 12.20 -19.00
N SER A 279 -33.98 11.98 -17.91
CA SER A 279 -33.74 12.66 -16.62
C SER A 279 -32.43 12.21 -15.96
N ASP A 280 -32.12 10.92 -15.98
CA ASP A 280 -30.91 10.39 -15.34
C ASP A 280 -29.62 10.81 -16.03
N LEU A 281 -29.66 11.05 -17.35
CA LEU A 281 -28.50 11.45 -18.13
C LEU A 281 -27.88 12.76 -17.61
N GLY A 282 -28.71 13.74 -17.21
CA GLY A 282 -28.25 14.99 -16.61
C GLY A 282 -27.47 14.75 -15.32
N THR A 283 -28.04 13.97 -14.40
CA THR A 283 -27.38 13.62 -13.13
C THR A 283 -26.09 12.82 -13.35
N ILE A 284 -26.05 11.90 -14.33
CA ILE A 284 -24.83 11.15 -14.66
C ILE A 284 -23.73 12.07 -15.18
N TYR A 285 -24.07 13.04 -16.03
CA TYR A 285 -23.09 14.02 -16.54
C TYR A 285 -22.53 14.87 -15.39
N SER A 286 -23.37 15.37 -14.49
CA SER A 286 -22.94 16.09 -13.29
C SER A 286 -21.99 15.23 -12.42
N LEU A 287 -22.29 13.93 -12.28
CA LEU A 287 -21.45 13.00 -11.52
C LEU A 287 -20.09 12.77 -12.18
N ILE A 288 -20.07 12.57 -13.50
CA ILE A 288 -18.82 12.46 -14.27
C ILE A 288 -17.99 13.72 -14.10
N ASP A 289 -18.60 14.89 -14.26
CA ASP A 289 -17.89 16.17 -14.21
C ASP A 289 -17.27 16.39 -12.84
N TYR A 290 -17.99 16.04 -11.77
CA TYR A 290 -17.48 16.13 -10.42
C TYR A 290 -16.36 15.12 -10.12
N VAL A 291 -16.55 13.83 -10.45
CA VAL A 291 -15.53 12.80 -10.20
C VAL A 291 -14.24 13.09 -10.98
N THR A 292 -14.36 13.54 -12.22
CA THR A 292 -13.20 13.89 -13.05
C THR A 292 -12.56 15.21 -12.63
N ALA A 293 -13.30 16.15 -12.05
CA ALA A 293 -12.72 17.34 -11.42
C ALA A 293 -11.84 16.97 -10.21
N VAL A 294 -12.33 16.09 -9.33
CA VAL A 294 -11.55 15.57 -8.18
C VAL A 294 -10.31 14.82 -8.67
N LEU A 295 -10.47 13.94 -9.66
CA LEU A 295 -9.37 13.16 -10.21
C LEU A 295 -8.33 14.05 -10.94
N ALA A 296 -8.76 15.07 -11.67
CA ALA A 296 -7.86 16.02 -12.33
C ALA A 296 -6.97 16.74 -11.32
N ARG A 297 -7.56 17.29 -10.23
CA ARG A 297 -6.79 17.93 -9.17
C ARG A 297 -5.81 16.97 -8.50
N LEU A 298 -6.26 15.75 -8.22
CA LEU A 298 -5.39 14.76 -7.58
C LEU A 298 -4.23 14.35 -8.49
N LEU A 299 -4.47 14.13 -9.78
CA LEU A 299 -3.43 13.80 -10.75
C LEU A 299 -2.40 14.93 -10.85
N THR A 300 -2.83 16.19 -10.96
CA THR A 300 -1.90 17.32 -11.05
C THR A 300 -1.15 17.62 -9.74
N GLN A 301 -1.70 17.21 -8.60
CA GLN A 301 -1.06 17.31 -7.28
C GLN A 301 -0.29 16.03 -6.87
N SER A 302 -0.21 15.01 -7.72
CA SER A 302 0.51 13.76 -7.44
C SER A 302 1.94 13.74 -7.97
N ALA A 303 2.18 14.45 -9.07
CA ALA A 303 3.51 14.66 -9.64
C ALA A 303 3.58 16.02 -10.36
N TYR A 304 4.80 16.55 -10.46
CA TYR A 304 5.12 17.78 -11.17
C TYR A 304 5.66 17.48 -12.56
N GLY A 305 5.28 18.32 -13.53
CA GLY A 305 5.88 18.37 -14.86
C GLY A 305 4.83 18.52 -15.97
N ASP A 306 5.14 19.36 -16.95
CA ASP A 306 4.21 19.71 -18.03
C ASP A 306 3.77 18.49 -18.84
N TYR A 307 4.70 17.54 -19.06
CA TYR A 307 4.38 16.28 -19.72
C TYR A 307 3.31 15.51 -18.93
N TRP A 308 3.50 15.36 -17.62
CA TRP A 308 2.57 14.65 -16.75
C TRP A 308 1.19 15.33 -16.76
N HIS A 309 1.15 16.65 -16.52
CA HIS A 309 -0.10 17.40 -16.45
C HIS A 309 -0.86 17.36 -17.78
N ASN A 310 -0.19 17.65 -18.90
CA ASN A 310 -0.83 17.72 -20.21
C ASN A 310 -1.38 16.36 -20.68
N ASN A 311 -0.61 15.28 -20.49
CA ASN A 311 -1.05 13.95 -20.91
C ASN A 311 -2.17 13.40 -20.01
N THR A 312 -2.07 13.57 -18.69
CA THR A 312 -3.10 13.05 -17.77
C THR A 312 -4.42 13.80 -17.91
N LEU A 313 -4.40 15.13 -17.99
CA LEU A 313 -5.61 15.94 -18.24
C LEU A 313 -6.21 15.65 -19.61
N GLY A 314 -5.37 15.52 -20.64
CA GLY A 314 -5.86 15.27 -21.99
C GLY A 314 -6.51 13.90 -22.16
N VAL A 315 -5.93 12.84 -21.57
CA VAL A 315 -6.53 11.50 -21.60
C VAL A 315 -7.80 11.45 -20.76
N LEU A 316 -7.84 12.17 -19.63
CA LEU A 316 -9.05 12.28 -18.81
C LEU A 316 -10.17 12.98 -19.58
N ALA A 317 -9.87 14.08 -20.29
CA ALA A 317 -10.84 14.78 -21.14
C ALA A 317 -11.38 13.88 -22.27
N LYS A 318 -10.51 13.13 -22.96
CA LYS A 318 -10.94 12.16 -23.98
C LYS A 318 -11.88 11.10 -23.41
N TRP A 319 -11.55 10.56 -22.25
CA TRP A 319 -12.42 9.59 -21.59
C TRP A 319 -13.78 10.20 -21.25
N VAL A 320 -13.83 11.43 -20.71
CA VAL A 320 -15.10 12.10 -20.36
C VAL A 320 -15.97 12.33 -21.60
N VAL A 321 -15.40 12.86 -22.69
CA VAL A 321 -16.16 13.09 -23.93
C VAL A 321 -16.72 11.79 -24.47
N LYS A 322 -15.91 10.73 -24.50
CA LYS A 322 -16.35 9.41 -24.94
C LYS A 322 -17.44 8.86 -24.03
N ALA A 323 -17.25 8.90 -22.72
CA ALA A 323 -18.24 8.43 -21.75
C ALA A 323 -19.59 9.13 -21.91
N LYS A 324 -19.60 10.47 -22.04
CA LYS A 324 -20.82 11.26 -22.24
C LYS A 324 -21.57 10.86 -23.53
N ILE A 325 -20.84 10.49 -24.60
CA ILE A 325 -21.44 10.01 -25.85
C ILE A 325 -22.01 8.60 -25.68
N LEU A 326 -21.23 7.67 -25.11
CA LEU A 326 -21.65 6.28 -24.91
C LEU A 326 -22.92 6.17 -24.06
N LEU A 327 -23.06 7.02 -23.04
CA LEU A 327 -24.21 7.02 -22.14
C LEU A 327 -25.54 7.42 -22.80
N ARG A 328 -25.52 8.03 -24.00
CA ARG A 328 -26.76 8.36 -24.72
C ARG A 328 -27.49 7.12 -25.22
N ASP A 329 -26.74 6.08 -25.55
CA ASP A 329 -27.27 4.78 -26.00
C ASP A 329 -26.29 3.66 -25.61
N LEU A 330 -26.21 3.41 -24.30
CA LEU A 330 -25.30 2.43 -23.71
C LEU A 330 -25.50 1.01 -24.29
N PRO A 331 -26.73 0.51 -24.51
CA PRO A 331 -26.94 -0.82 -25.09
C PRO A 331 -26.38 -0.96 -26.50
N THR A 332 -26.66 0.00 -27.39
CA THR A 332 -26.15 -0.05 -28.76
C THR A 332 -24.63 0.08 -28.76
N CYS A 333 -24.08 1.00 -27.97
CA CYS A 333 -22.64 1.18 -27.85
C CYS A 333 -21.92 -0.07 -27.33
N SER A 334 -22.50 -0.75 -26.34
CA SER A 334 -21.98 -2.04 -25.84
C SER A 334 -21.94 -3.08 -26.97
N SER A 335 -23.01 -3.23 -27.74
CA SER A 335 -23.06 -4.18 -28.85
C SER A 335 -22.00 -3.91 -29.93
N ILE A 336 -21.75 -2.63 -30.25
CA ILE A 336 -20.72 -2.21 -31.20
C ILE A 336 -19.33 -2.57 -30.68
N ALA A 337 -19.03 -2.24 -29.41
CA ALA A 337 -17.74 -2.54 -28.80
C ALA A 337 -17.47 -4.05 -28.70
N LEU A 338 -18.49 -4.83 -28.35
CA LEU A 338 -18.41 -6.31 -28.33
C LEU A 338 -18.14 -6.89 -29.72
N ALA A 339 -18.84 -6.40 -30.75
CA ALA A 339 -18.64 -6.84 -32.13
C ALA A 339 -17.24 -6.49 -32.65
N ASN A 340 -16.78 -5.26 -32.37
CA ASN A 340 -15.44 -4.80 -32.73
C ASN A 340 -14.36 -5.67 -32.09
N MET A 341 -14.45 -5.91 -30.77
CA MET A 341 -13.51 -6.74 -30.03
C MET A 341 -13.52 -8.20 -30.51
N GLY A 342 -14.71 -8.78 -30.70
CA GLY A 342 -14.87 -10.15 -31.18
C GLY A 342 -14.25 -10.36 -32.57
N SER A 343 -14.46 -9.41 -33.49
CA SER A 343 -13.83 -9.44 -34.82
C SER A 343 -12.29 -9.41 -34.74
N MET A 344 -11.74 -8.69 -33.77
CA MET A 344 -10.29 -8.59 -33.55
C MET A 344 -9.71 -9.87 -32.95
N LEU A 345 -10.37 -10.49 -31.99
CA LEU A 345 -9.96 -11.78 -31.45
C LEU A 345 -9.89 -12.85 -32.55
N ASN A 346 -10.96 -12.98 -33.34
CA ASN A 346 -11.03 -13.93 -34.45
C ASN A 346 -9.92 -13.70 -35.49
N ARG A 347 -9.60 -12.43 -35.79
CA ARG A 347 -8.50 -12.09 -36.71
C ARG A 347 -7.14 -12.50 -36.15
N THR A 348 -6.89 -12.24 -34.87
CA THR A 348 -5.63 -12.63 -34.23
C THR A 348 -5.46 -14.14 -34.11
N GLU A 349 -6.55 -14.90 -33.93
CA GLU A 349 -6.52 -16.36 -33.89
C GLU A 349 -6.19 -16.96 -35.25
N ARG A 350 -6.80 -16.46 -36.34
CA ARG A 350 -6.46 -16.90 -37.70
C ARG A 350 -5.01 -16.63 -38.08
N LEU A 351 -4.44 -15.52 -37.63
CA LEU A 351 -3.02 -15.21 -37.86
C LEU A 351 -2.08 -16.13 -37.07
N ARG A 352 -2.51 -16.63 -35.91
CA ARG A 352 -1.75 -17.60 -35.11
C ARG A 352 -1.80 -18.99 -35.75
N ASP A 353 -2.98 -19.42 -36.21
CA ASP A 353 -3.16 -20.74 -36.81
C ASP A 353 -2.54 -20.82 -38.22
N GLY A 354 -2.43 -19.69 -38.94
CA GLY A 354 -1.77 -19.63 -40.25
C GLY A 354 -0.24 -19.68 -40.21
N TYR A 355 0.38 -19.33 -39.07
CA TYR A 355 1.84 -19.35 -38.93
C TYR A 355 2.41 -20.71 -38.48
N PHE A 356 1.54 -21.66 -38.12
CA PHE A 356 1.90 -23.02 -37.70
C PHE A 356 1.49 -24.09 -38.72
N LYS A 357 1.00 -23.69 -39.90
CA LYS A 357 0.44 -24.61 -40.90
C LYS A 357 1.05 -24.40 -42.30
N GLY A 358 2.34 -24.67 -42.37
CA GLY A 358 3.12 -24.92 -43.59
C GLY A 358 4.54 -25.24 -43.11
N ASP A 359 5.15 -26.40 -43.33
CA ASP A 359 5.00 -27.44 -44.35
C ASP A 359 5.24 -28.82 -43.70
N GLY A 360 4.83 -29.92 -44.35
CA GLY A 360 4.52 -31.22 -43.73
C GLY A 360 5.67 -32.03 -43.09
N GLY A 361 5.29 -32.90 -42.15
CA GLY A 361 6.14 -33.98 -41.62
C GLY A 361 5.52 -34.63 -40.37
N GLU A 362 5.36 -35.96 -40.42
CA GLU A 362 4.73 -36.85 -39.45
C GLU A 362 5.40 -36.89 -38.06
N ASP A 363 4.58 -37.26 -37.07
CA ASP A 363 4.89 -37.96 -35.81
C ASP A 363 6.10 -37.53 -34.96
N ARG A 364 5.81 -36.89 -33.80
CA ARG A 364 6.44 -37.23 -32.51
C ARG A 364 5.73 -36.60 -31.31
N GLU A 365 5.27 -37.47 -30.41
CA GLU A 365 4.96 -37.16 -29.01
C GLU A 365 6.26 -36.88 -28.22
N ASP A 366 6.09 -36.12 -27.14
CA ASP A 366 6.95 -35.92 -25.96
C ASP A 366 8.23 -35.07 -26.06
N GLY A 367 8.33 -34.05 -25.19
CA GLY A 367 9.61 -33.43 -24.80
C GLY A 367 9.53 -31.95 -24.39
N GLU A 368 9.79 -31.70 -23.10
CA GLU A 368 9.88 -30.41 -22.41
C GLU A 368 11.10 -29.55 -22.84
N ASP A 369 10.98 -28.23 -22.59
CA ASP A 369 12.03 -27.26 -22.27
C ASP A 369 13.40 -27.29 -22.99
N SER A 370 13.64 -26.29 -23.85
CA SER A 370 14.94 -25.62 -23.94
C SER A 370 14.84 -24.29 -24.70
N GLU A 371 15.01 -23.18 -23.98
CA GLU A 371 15.58 -21.93 -24.51
C GLU A 371 17.05 -22.19 -24.90
N ASP A 372 17.56 -21.39 -25.85
CA ASP A 372 18.94 -21.34 -26.37
C ASP A 372 19.26 -22.16 -27.64
N SER A 373 19.23 -21.47 -28.79
CA SER A 373 20.23 -21.62 -29.85
C SER A 373 20.14 -20.45 -30.83
N GLU A 374 21.00 -19.44 -30.60
CA GLU A 374 21.53 -18.59 -31.68
C GLU A 374 22.51 -19.43 -32.53
N ASP A 375 22.79 -18.96 -33.74
CA ASP A 375 23.76 -19.48 -34.73
C ASP A 375 23.24 -20.49 -35.77
N SER A 376 22.80 -19.95 -36.91
CA SER A 376 23.11 -20.53 -38.21
C SER A 376 23.26 -19.41 -39.25
N GLU A 377 24.52 -19.12 -39.57
CA GLU A 377 24.97 -18.37 -40.75
C GLU A 377 24.69 -19.16 -42.05
N ASP A 378 24.76 -18.42 -43.17
CA ASP A 378 24.87 -18.84 -44.56
C ASP A 378 23.59 -19.11 -45.37
N GLY A 379 23.08 -18.01 -45.92
CA GLY A 379 22.37 -17.95 -47.19
C GLY A 379 22.74 -16.64 -47.90
N GLU A 380 23.89 -16.64 -48.58
CA GLU A 380 24.27 -15.59 -49.54
C GLU A 380 23.28 -15.60 -50.71
N ASP A 381 22.31 -14.69 -50.71
CA ASP A 381 21.57 -14.32 -51.91
C ASP A 381 21.47 -12.79 -52.01
N GLU A 382 22.17 -12.29 -53.03
CA GLU A 382 21.80 -11.20 -53.93
C GLU A 382 21.62 -9.77 -53.38
N TYR A 383 22.37 -8.85 -53.99
CA TYR A 383 22.38 -7.39 -53.80
C TYR A 383 20.98 -6.75 -53.96
N GLU A 384 20.14 -6.78 -52.92
CA GLU A 384 19.00 -5.88 -52.80
C GLU A 384 19.47 -4.52 -52.25
N GLY A 385 19.41 -3.50 -53.11
CA GLY A 385 20.07 -2.20 -52.94
C GLY A 385 19.79 -1.46 -51.62
N GLU A 386 20.73 -0.59 -51.24
CA GLU A 386 20.70 0.28 -50.04
C GLU A 386 19.37 1.02 -49.81
N GLY A 387 18.59 1.28 -50.86
CA GLY A 387 17.25 1.86 -50.76
C GLY A 387 16.22 0.95 -50.04
N LEU A 388 16.29 -0.36 -50.22
CA LEU A 388 15.36 -1.32 -49.60
C LEU A 388 15.69 -1.55 -48.13
N TRP A 389 16.98 -1.60 -47.78
CA TRP A 389 17.44 -1.66 -46.38
C TRP A 389 17.08 -0.40 -45.60
N ASN A 390 17.27 0.78 -46.19
CA ASN A 390 16.84 2.04 -45.57
C ASN A 390 15.32 2.11 -45.41
N GLU A 391 14.54 1.60 -46.36
CA GLU A 391 13.08 1.51 -46.25
C GLU A 391 12.63 0.47 -45.21
N LYS A 392 13.34 -0.67 -45.08
CA LYS A 392 13.08 -1.69 -44.06
C LYS A 392 13.43 -1.18 -42.66
N LEU A 393 14.56 -0.48 -42.50
CA LEU A 393 14.95 0.20 -41.27
C LEU A 393 13.99 1.34 -40.91
N ARG A 394 13.53 2.12 -41.90
CA ARG A 394 12.49 3.14 -41.71
C ARG A 394 11.18 2.53 -41.24
N LYS A 395 10.73 1.43 -41.86
CA LYS A 395 9.54 0.67 -41.41
C LYS A 395 9.73 0.04 -40.03
N LEU A 396 10.92 -0.46 -39.70
CA LEU A 396 11.23 -0.97 -38.37
C LEU A 396 11.24 0.13 -37.29
N SER A 397 11.76 1.31 -37.63
CA SER A 397 11.76 2.50 -36.78
C SER A 397 10.36 3.08 -36.59
N GLU A 398 9.57 3.20 -37.67
CA GLU A 398 8.17 3.64 -37.63
C GLU A 398 7.30 2.67 -36.84
N THR A 399 7.47 1.36 -37.02
CA THR A 399 6.76 0.36 -36.21
C THR A 399 7.21 0.42 -34.75
N ALA A 400 8.48 0.64 -34.44
CA ALA A 400 8.94 0.84 -33.07
C ALA A 400 8.32 2.08 -32.42
N ALA A 401 8.27 3.21 -33.13
CA ALA A 401 7.65 4.45 -32.66
C ALA A 401 6.14 4.29 -32.44
N ILE A 402 5.43 3.59 -33.33
CA ILE A 402 4.00 3.28 -33.15
C ILE A 402 3.77 2.39 -31.93
N ARG A 403 4.61 1.36 -31.74
CA ARG A 403 4.53 0.48 -30.58
C ARG A 403 4.74 1.23 -29.27
N GLU A 404 5.74 2.12 -29.25
CA GLU A 404 6.04 2.94 -28.08
C GLU A 404 4.91 3.93 -27.76
N HIS A 405 4.39 4.61 -28.79
CA HIS A 405 3.21 5.46 -28.65
C HIS A 405 2.01 4.69 -28.07
N CYS A 406 1.73 3.47 -28.58
CA CYS A 406 0.65 2.64 -28.05
C CYS A 406 0.89 2.25 -26.59
N ARG A 407 2.14 1.96 -26.22
CA ARG A 407 2.52 1.60 -24.85
C ARG A 407 2.26 2.76 -23.89
N HIS A 408 2.71 3.97 -24.23
CA HIS A 408 2.46 5.17 -23.43
C HIS A 408 0.98 5.51 -23.32
N GLN A 409 0.27 5.55 -24.45
CA GLN A 409 -1.16 5.89 -24.48
C GLN A 409 -2.02 4.87 -23.72
N ARG A 410 -1.66 3.59 -23.76
CA ARG A 410 -2.30 2.53 -22.96
C ARG A 410 -2.02 2.68 -21.47
N ALA A 411 -0.78 3.01 -21.09
CA ALA A 411 -0.40 3.19 -19.69
C ALA A 411 -1.23 4.32 -19.04
N LEU A 412 -1.32 5.48 -19.70
CA LEU A 412 -2.14 6.61 -19.27
C LEU A 412 -3.61 6.23 -19.06
N ARG A 413 -4.22 5.60 -20.07
CA ARG A 413 -5.63 5.18 -20.03
C ARG A 413 -5.92 4.16 -18.96
N ARG A 414 -5.05 3.16 -18.82
CA ARG A 414 -5.23 2.10 -17.83
C ARG A 414 -5.37 2.68 -16.42
N VAL A 415 -4.66 3.75 -16.11
CA VAL A 415 -4.67 4.31 -14.75
C VAL A 415 -5.86 5.22 -14.51
N ILE A 416 -6.25 6.01 -15.51
CA ILE A 416 -7.52 6.73 -15.44
C ILE A 416 -8.69 5.74 -15.33
N GLU A 417 -8.72 4.68 -16.15
CA GLU A 417 -9.73 3.62 -16.10
C GLU A 417 -9.73 2.92 -14.74
N THR A 418 -8.56 2.56 -14.19
CA THR A 418 -8.46 1.88 -12.89
C THR A 418 -8.90 2.80 -11.75
N GLY A 419 -8.47 4.07 -11.77
CA GLY A 419 -8.83 5.06 -10.75
C GLY A 419 -10.33 5.37 -10.75
N LEU A 420 -10.91 5.60 -11.93
CA LEU A 420 -12.36 5.79 -12.09
C LEU A 420 -13.14 4.53 -11.70
N SER A 421 -12.69 3.35 -12.11
CA SER A 421 -13.32 2.09 -11.72
C SER A 421 -13.35 1.93 -10.22
N TYR A 422 -12.26 2.31 -9.53
CA TYR A 422 -12.20 2.25 -8.08
C TYR A 422 -13.19 3.21 -7.43
N ILE A 423 -13.21 4.48 -7.84
CA ILE A 423 -14.14 5.48 -7.30
C ILE A 423 -15.59 5.02 -7.52
N PHE A 424 -15.98 4.64 -8.73
CA PHE A 424 -17.35 4.20 -9.01
C PHE A 424 -17.70 2.87 -8.32
N ALA A 425 -16.75 1.95 -8.16
CA ALA A 425 -16.97 0.74 -7.38
C ALA A 425 -17.22 1.03 -5.90
N SER A 426 -16.55 2.03 -5.33
CA SER A 426 -16.75 2.46 -3.93
C SER A 426 -18.07 3.20 -3.72
N LEU A 427 -18.58 3.91 -4.74
CA LEU A 427 -19.91 4.54 -4.72
C LEU A 427 -21.03 3.52 -4.89
N ARG A 428 -20.77 2.42 -5.61
CA ARG A 428 -21.70 1.30 -5.77
C ARG A 428 -21.89 0.58 -4.45
N CYS A 429 -23.13 0.20 -4.14
CA CYS A 429 -23.38 -0.67 -3.00
C CYS A 429 -23.25 -2.13 -3.43
N LEU A 430 -22.16 -2.75 -3.03
CA LEU A 430 -21.99 -4.19 -3.06
C LEU A 430 -22.46 -4.68 -1.69
N ASN A 431 -23.54 -5.45 -1.60
CA ASN A 431 -24.01 -5.96 -0.30
C ASN A 431 -23.10 -7.11 0.22
N CYS A 432 -21.78 -6.88 0.23
CA CYS A 432 -20.76 -7.84 0.64
C CYS A 432 -20.73 -7.99 2.16
N SER A 433 -20.93 -6.88 2.86
CA SER A 433 -20.95 -6.80 4.33
C SER A 433 -22.24 -7.36 4.94
N GLY A 434 -23.32 -7.48 4.16
CA GLY A 434 -24.66 -7.79 4.65
C GLY A 434 -25.36 -6.59 5.30
N LEU A 435 -24.80 -5.38 5.17
CA LEU A 435 -25.39 -4.16 5.70
C LEU A 435 -26.43 -3.57 4.73
N PRO A 436 -27.44 -2.84 5.25
CA PRO A 436 -28.34 -2.06 4.42
C PRO A 436 -27.60 -1.07 3.51
N LEU A 437 -28.18 -0.78 2.35
CA LEU A 437 -27.68 0.22 1.40
C LEU A 437 -27.39 1.57 2.06
N THR A 438 -28.19 1.97 3.04
CA THR A 438 -28.09 3.26 3.72
C THR A 438 -27.15 3.25 4.92
N SER A 439 -26.60 2.09 5.30
CA SER A 439 -25.77 1.95 6.49
C SER A 439 -24.31 1.72 6.11
N TYR A 440 -23.45 2.64 6.54
CA TYR A 440 -22.01 2.56 6.32
C TYR A 440 -21.22 3.29 7.41
N ASP A 441 -19.98 2.85 7.59
CA ASP A 441 -18.92 3.46 8.41
C ASP A 441 -17.60 3.33 7.64
N VAL A 442 -17.18 4.45 7.07
CA VAL A 442 -15.93 4.60 6.31
C VAL A 442 -14.99 5.43 7.17
N CYS A 443 -13.78 4.92 7.39
CA CYS A 443 -12.81 5.59 8.26
C CYS A 443 -11.42 5.53 7.63
N ALA A 444 -10.74 6.67 7.61
CA ALA A 444 -9.37 6.81 7.13
C ALA A 444 -8.53 7.51 8.21
N ILE A 445 -7.38 6.94 8.54
CA ILE A 445 -6.44 7.52 9.50
C ILE A 445 -5.00 7.45 9.00
N VAL A 446 -4.32 8.58 9.05
CA VAL A 446 -2.87 8.68 8.96
C VAL A 446 -2.35 8.92 10.37
N TYR A 447 -1.56 7.99 10.89
CA TYR A 447 -1.04 8.05 12.25
C TYR A 447 0.47 7.76 12.30
N GLU A 448 1.13 8.26 13.34
CA GLU A 448 2.53 7.93 13.62
C GLU A 448 2.65 6.60 14.34
N THR A 449 3.54 5.76 13.85
CA THR A 449 3.87 4.47 14.48
C THR A 449 5.38 4.21 14.44
N GLY A 450 5.84 3.24 15.22
CA GLY A 450 7.26 2.95 15.38
C GLY A 450 8.03 3.99 16.22
N PHE A 451 9.32 3.73 16.43
CA PHE A 451 10.19 4.58 17.27
C PHE A 451 10.52 5.91 16.59
N GLU A 452 10.80 5.87 15.29
CA GLU A 452 11.08 7.06 14.47
C GLU A 452 9.83 7.90 14.16
N GLY A 453 8.62 7.43 14.50
CA GLY A 453 7.37 8.14 14.21
C GLY A 453 7.05 8.22 12.72
N PHE A 454 7.30 7.14 11.97
CA PHE A 454 6.91 7.10 10.56
C PHE A 454 5.38 7.06 10.44
N LYS A 455 4.86 7.65 9.36
CA LYS A 455 3.42 7.69 9.12
C LYS A 455 2.95 6.37 8.48
N ALA A 456 1.79 5.90 8.89
CA ALA A 456 1.07 4.82 8.24
C ALA A 456 -0.37 5.24 7.99
N LEU A 457 -0.89 4.91 6.82
CA LEU A 457 -2.29 5.11 6.44
C LEU A 457 -3.03 3.78 6.60
N LEU A 458 -4.09 3.81 7.42
CA LEU A 458 -5.04 2.72 7.60
C LEU A 458 -6.42 3.19 7.15
N PHE A 459 -7.07 2.38 6.33
CA PHE A 459 -8.37 2.71 5.74
C PHE A 459 -9.34 1.53 5.91
N GLN A 460 -10.53 1.84 6.43
CA GLN A 460 -11.70 0.97 6.47
C GLN A 460 -12.69 1.46 5.42
N ASP A 461 -13.03 0.59 4.47
CA ASP A 461 -14.02 0.90 3.44
C ASP A 461 -15.46 0.72 3.93
N ARG A 462 -16.41 1.05 3.06
CA ARG A 462 -17.85 0.94 3.30
C ARG A 462 -18.30 -0.50 3.62
N ASP A 463 -17.59 -1.48 3.11
CA ASP A 463 -17.91 -2.89 3.32
C ASP A 463 -17.22 -3.46 4.57
N HIS A 464 -16.46 -2.70 5.35
CA HIS A 464 -15.58 -3.19 6.43
C HIS A 464 -14.40 -4.06 5.97
N GLN A 465 -13.91 -3.82 4.76
CA GLN A 465 -12.59 -4.26 4.33
C GLN A 465 -11.54 -3.25 4.76
N PHE A 466 -10.33 -3.73 4.97
CA PHE A 466 -9.24 -2.92 5.49
C PHE A 466 -8.07 -2.90 4.52
N SER A 467 -7.47 -1.73 4.36
CA SER A 467 -6.23 -1.58 3.61
C SER A 467 -5.25 -0.69 4.35
N ALA A 468 -3.96 -0.96 4.17
CA ALA A 468 -2.88 -0.22 4.80
C ALA A 468 -1.74 0.04 3.83
N THR A 469 -1.08 1.19 4.02
CA THR A 469 0.19 1.54 3.37
C THR A 469 1.03 2.39 4.33
N SER A 470 2.34 2.24 4.24
CA SER A 470 3.34 3.11 4.89
C SER A 470 4.44 3.52 3.91
N ASP A 471 4.17 3.31 2.62
CA ASP A 471 5.03 3.77 1.55
C ASP A 471 4.94 5.28 1.42
N LEU A 472 6.10 5.89 1.29
CA LEU A 472 6.28 7.33 1.41
C LEU A 472 5.73 8.07 0.19
N ASP A 473 5.86 7.47 -0.99
CA ASP A 473 5.27 8.00 -2.21
C ASP A 473 3.75 7.91 -2.16
N ASN A 474 3.19 6.80 -1.66
CA ASN A 474 1.75 6.64 -1.47
C ASN A 474 1.20 7.67 -0.45
N LEU A 475 1.90 7.89 0.66
CA LEU A 475 1.55 8.90 1.67
C LEU A 475 1.61 10.33 1.11
N ASN A 476 2.58 10.61 0.25
CA ASN A 476 2.68 11.92 -0.40
C ASN A 476 1.50 12.18 -1.36
N ILE A 477 1.01 11.16 -2.08
CA ILE A 477 -0.22 11.28 -2.87
C ILE A 477 -1.43 11.40 -1.94
N ALA A 478 -1.46 10.64 -0.83
CA ALA A 478 -2.52 10.70 0.17
C ALA A 478 -2.70 12.12 0.73
N HIS A 479 -1.59 12.83 0.97
CA HIS A 479 -1.61 14.23 1.40
C HIS A 479 -2.48 15.11 0.49
N SER A 480 -2.29 15.01 -0.83
CA SER A 480 -3.11 15.72 -1.82
C SER A 480 -4.59 15.32 -1.74
N ALA A 481 -4.87 14.01 -1.64
CA ALA A 481 -6.24 13.50 -1.58
C ALA A 481 -6.97 13.97 -0.31
N PHE A 482 -6.32 13.93 0.86
CA PHE A 482 -6.86 14.45 2.11
C PHE A 482 -7.00 15.97 2.09
N GLY A 483 -6.09 16.69 1.43
CA GLY A 483 -6.21 18.13 1.19
C GLY A 483 -7.50 18.48 0.43
N ILE A 484 -7.77 17.80 -0.68
CA ILE A 484 -9.01 17.97 -1.48
C ILE A 484 -10.26 17.63 -0.64
N LEU A 485 -10.21 16.55 0.14
CA LEU A 485 -11.31 16.15 1.02
C LEU A 485 -11.59 17.20 2.11
N ASN A 486 -10.55 17.69 2.78
CA ASN A 486 -10.65 18.72 3.80
C ASN A 486 -11.20 20.05 3.24
N GLN A 487 -10.76 20.46 2.04
CA GLN A 487 -11.29 21.63 1.35
C GLN A 487 -12.79 21.49 1.07
N SER A 488 -13.21 20.32 0.58
CA SER A 488 -14.62 20.03 0.28
C SER A 488 -15.48 20.12 1.54
N LEU A 489 -15.03 19.55 2.66
CA LEU A 489 -15.74 19.61 3.95
C LEU A 489 -15.81 21.03 4.53
N ARG A 490 -14.72 21.79 4.49
CA ARG A 490 -14.73 23.21 4.91
C ARG A 490 -15.67 24.06 4.06
N GLY A 491 -15.76 23.77 2.76
CA GLY A 491 -16.75 24.38 1.88
C GLY A 491 -18.19 24.12 2.32
N LEU A 492 -18.49 22.89 2.78
CA LEU A 492 -19.82 22.53 3.30
C LEU A 492 -20.13 23.17 4.66
N GLU A 493 -19.15 23.30 5.56
CA GLU A 493 -19.33 23.99 6.84
C GLU A 493 -19.74 25.45 6.65
N GLN A 494 -19.11 26.17 5.71
CA GLN A 494 -19.41 27.58 5.44
C GLN A 494 -20.81 27.82 4.87
N HIS A 495 -21.40 26.82 4.21
CA HIS A 495 -22.70 26.91 3.55
C HIS A 495 -23.83 26.22 4.31
N SER A 496 -23.55 25.63 5.48
CA SER A 496 -24.58 24.96 6.28
C SER A 496 -25.55 25.99 6.86
N PRO A 497 -26.87 25.83 6.64
CA PRO A 497 -27.86 26.71 7.26
C PRO A 497 -27.81 26.57 8.79
N PRO A 498 -28.16 27.64 9.55
CA PRO A 498 -28.23 27.56 11.01
C PRO A 498 -29.18 26.43 11.43
N PRO A 499 -28.88 25.73 12.55
CA PRO A 499 -29.65 24.57 12.96
C PRO A 499 -31.13 24.93 13.12
N PRO A 500 -32.07 24.14 12.54
CA PRO A 500 -33.49 24.41 12.65
C PRO A 500 -33.92 24.39 14.12
N GLU A 501 -34.75 25.37 14.50
CA GLU A 501 -35.32 25.48 15.84
C GLU A 501 -36.02 24.17 16.24
N ARG A 502 -35.80 23.74 17.49
CA ARG A 502 -36.36 22.51 18.08
C ARG A 502 -37.88 22.47 17.92
N GLY A 503 -38.37 21.74 16.90
CA GLY A 503 -39.82 21.67 16.66
C GLY A 503 -40.37 20.52 15.82
N ALA A 504 -39.60 19.88 14.93
CA ALA A 504 -40.13 18.84 14.04
C ALA A 504 -39.62 17.44 14.39
N LYS A 505 -40.54 16.56 14.84
CA LYS A 505 -40.30 15.18 15.31
C LYS A 505 -40.34 14.14 14.19
N THR A 506 -39.56 14.34 13.14
CA THR A 506 -39.25 13.28 12.18
C THR A 506 -37.75 13.40 11.91
N GLU A 507 -36.95 12.55 12.57
CA GLU A 507 -35.51 12.48 12.29
C GLU A 507 -35.32 11.84 10.92
N ASP A 508 -35.24 12.65 9.87
CA ASP A 508 -34.83 12.15 8.56
C ASP A 508 -33.42 11.53 8.67
N PRO A 509 -33.17 10.37 8.03
CA PRO A 509 -31.86 9.73 8.06
C PRO A 509 -30.80 10.66 7.45
N TYR A 510 -29.69 10.84 8.15
CA TYR A 510 -28.56 11.66 7.73
C TYR A 510 -27.23 10.92 7.92
N ALA A 511 -26.21 11.36 7.18
CA ALA A 511 -24.83 10.93 7.40
C ALA A 511 -24.07 12.01 8.19
N THR A 512 -23.10 11.59 8.99
CA THR A 512 -22.22 12.50 9.74
C THR A 512 -20.79 12.27 9.32
N VAL A 513 -20.03 13.36 9.18
CA VAL A 513 -18.59 13.31 8.97
C VAL A 513 -17.90 13.97 10.14
N GLU A 514 -17.00 13.23 10.78
CA GLU A 514 -16.07 13.70 11.80
C GLU A 514 -14.67 13.73 11.19
N TRP A 515 -13.94 14.84 11.32
CA TRP A 515 -12.58 14.89 10.78
C TRP A 515 -11.62 15.79 11.56
N ARG A 516 -10.34 15.49 11.39
CA ARG A 516 -9.19 16.27 11.84
C ARG A 516 -8.12 16.20 10.75
N TYR A 517 -7.63 17.37 10.32
CA TYR A 517 -6.57 17.46 9.32
C TYR A 517 -5.56 18.52 9.74
N TYR A 518 -4.28 18.15 9.76
CA TYR A 518 -3.17 19.02 10.12
C TYR A 518 -2.06 18.94 9.06
N GLU A 519 -1.58 20.11 8.63
CA GLU A 519 -0.53 20.29 7.64
C GLU A 519 0.40 21.42 8.10
N ASP A 520 1.42 21.12 8.91
CA ASP A 520 2.65 21.92 9.00
C ASP A 520 3.72 21.24 9.88
N GLU A 521 4.94 21.79 9.86
CA GLU A 521 6.02 21.38 10.79
C GLU A 521 6.07 22.24 12.07
N LYS A 522 5.32 23.34 12.11
CA LYS A 522 5.27 24.24 13.27
C LYS A 522 4.16 23.76 14.21
N CYS A 523 4.59 23.01 15.23
CA CYS A 523 3.80 22.70 16.42
C CYS A 523 3.38 23.99 17.12
N ASP A 524 2.19 24.49 16.83
CA ASP A 524 1.36 25.00 17.93
C ASP A 524 0.68 23.78 18.53
N HIS A 525 1.01 23.48 19.79
CA HIS A 525 0.63 22.26 20.53
C HIS A 525 -0.87 22.12 20.83
N GLN A 526 -1.72 22.76 20.03
CA GLN A 526 -3.17 22.63 20.14
C GLN A 526 -3.65 21.65 19.08
N GLU A 527 -3.89 20.40 19.48
CA GLU A 527 -4.59 19.44 18.62
C GLU A 527 -5.84 20.10 18.05
N PRO A 528 -6.00 20.17 16.71
CA PRO A 528 -7.19 20.76 16.13
C PRO A 528 -8.42 20.03 16.66
N ALA A 529 -9.40 20.82 17.09
CA ALA A 529 -10.67 20.30 17.56
C ALA A 529 -11.26 19.36 16.50
N LEU A 530 -11.91 18.29 16.96
CA LEU A 530 -12.62 17.40 16.05
C LEU A 530 -13.77 18.21 15.42
N SER A 531 -13.71 18.41 14.11
CA SER A 531 -14.80 19.03 13.34
C SER A 531 -15.86 17.98 13.03
N GLU A 532 -17.12 18.40 13.02
CA GLU A 532 -18.27 17.55 12.69
C GLU A 532 -19.21 18.31 11.75
N VAL A 533 -19.64 17.65 10.66
CA VAL A 533 -20.66 18.17 9.76
C VAL A 533 -21.72 17.10 9.50
N LYS A 534 -22.99 17.52 9.46
CA LYS A 534 -24.13 16.66 9.15
C LYS A 534 -24.49 16.83 7.69
N LEU A 535 -24.52 15.72 6.96
CA LEU A 535 -24.88 15.67 5.55
C LEU A 535 -26.33 15.22 5.43
N SER A 536 -27.19 16.14 5.03
CA SER A 536 -28.65 15.95 5.04
C SER A 536 -29.19 15.53 3.67
N ASN A 537 -28.43 15.77 2.60
CA ASN A 537 -28.83 15.48 1.23
C ASN A 537 -27.76 14.67 0.47
N MET A 538 -28.16 14.07 -0.65
CA MET A 538 -27.25 13.29 -1.49
C MET A 538 -26.15 14.14 -2.14
N GLU A 539 -26.38 15.43 -2.31
CA GLU A 539 -25.40 16.33 -2.91
C GLU A 539 -24.15 16.47 -2.01
N GLU A 540 -24.39 16.72 -0.73
CA GLU A 540 -23.39 16.76 0.34
C GLU A 540 -22.71 15.41 0.52
N ILE A 541 -23.48 14.31 0.48
CA ILE A 541 -22.93 12.94 0.61
C ILE A 541 -21.97 12.63 -0.54
N ILE A 542 -22.35 12.90 -1.79
CA ILE A 542 -21.49 12.66 -2.97
C ILE A 542 -20.26 13.58 -2.92
N THR A 543 -20.43 14.83 -2.49
CA THR A 543 -19.33 15.80 -2.33
C THR A 543 -18.25 15.30 -1.37
N VAL A 544 -18.60 14.49 -0.37
CA VAL A 544 -17.61 13.92 0.56
C VAL A 544 -17.15 12.53 0.14
N MET A 545 -18.05 11.67 -0.31
CA MET A 545 -17.77 10.26 -0.57
C MET A 545 -16.79 10.04 -1.73
N VAL A 546 -16.84 10.89 -2.77
CA VAL A 546 -15.92 10.81 -3.91
C VAL A 546 -14.46 11.11 -3.52
N PRO A 547 -14.13 12.27 -2.93
CA PRO A 547 -12.75 12.51 -2.49
C PRO A 547 -12.31 11.54 -1.40
N LEU A 548 -13.21 11.09 -0.51
CA LEU A 548 -12.89 10.06 0.49
C LEU A 548 -12.48 8.73 -0.17
N ALA A 549 -13.17 8.28 -1.21
CA ALA A 549 -12.79 7.07 -1.96
C ALA A 549 -11.39 7.19 -2.58
N ALA A 550 -10.99 8.39 -3.01
CA ALA A 550 -9.66 8.66 -3.56
C ALA A 550 -8.52 8.65 -2.51
N THR A 551 -8.83 8.63 -1.21
CA THR A 551 -7.83 8.51 -0.12
C THR A 551 -7.40 7.06 0.16
N THR A 552 -8.02 6.06 -0.48
CA THR A 552 -7.78 4.66 -0.14
C THR A 552 -6.39 4.18 -0.58
N PRO A 553 -5.61 3.45 0.26
CA PRO A 553 -4.31 2.88 -0.10
C PRO A 553 -4.26 2.15 -1.45
N VAL A 554 -5.32 1.41 -1.79
CA VAL A 554 -5.42 0.68 -3.08
C VAL A 554 -5.37 1.63 -4.27
N PHE A 555 -6.12 2.73 -4.19
CA PHE A 555 -6.13 3.76 -5.23
C PHE A 555 -4.76 4.45 -5.31
N LEU A 556 -4.20 4.83 -4.16
CA LEU A 556 -2.94 5.54 -4.06
C LEU A 556 -1.76 4.73 -4.62
N ALA A 557 -1.66 3.45 -4.25
CA ALA A 557 -0.62 2.55 -4.75
C ALA A 557 -0.71 2.34 -6.26
N ASN A 558 -1.92 2.25 -6.82
CA ASN A 558 -2.10 2.16 -8.28
C ASN A 558 -1.64 3.45 -8.98
N LEU A 559 -1.94 4.62 -8.42
CA LEU A 559 -1.49 5.91 -8.94
C LEU A 559 0.04 6.08 -8.81
N ASN A 560 0.64 5.60 -7.72
CA ASN A 560 2.09 5.65 -7.54
C ASN A 560 2.83 4.73 -8.51
N ASN A 561 2.37 3.48 -8.66
CA ASN A 561 2.90 2.53 -9.64
C ASN A 561 2.83 3.09 -11.07
N PHE A 562 1.77 3.84 -11.37
CA PHE A 562 1.64 4.55 -12.63
C PHE A 562 2.67 5.67 -12.81
N LYS A 563 2.80 6.56 -11.82
CA LYS A 563 3.80 7.62 -11.78
C LYS A 563 5.19 7.06 -12.07
N GLY A 564 5.57 5.98 -11.37
CA GLY A 564 6.84 5.27 -11.60
C GLY A 564 6.95 4.67 -13.01
N THR A 565 5.86 4.10 -13.54
CA THR A 565 5.83 3.57 -14.90
C THR A 565 6.04 4.66 -15.96
N ILE A 566 5.43 5.84 -15.81
CA ILE A 566 5.63 6.94 -16.77
C ILE A 566 7.04 7.51 -16.63
N TYR A 567 7.52 7.72 -15.40
CA TYR A 567 8.87 8.20 -15.15
C TYR A 567 9.94 7.32 -15.80
N LEU A 568 9.83 5.99 -15.67
CA LEU A 568 10.79 5.04 -16.25
C LEU A 568 10.69 4.91 -17.78
N ASN A 569 9.57 5.35 -18.37
CA ASN A 569 9.30 5.20 -19.79
C ASN A 569 9.32 6.52 -20.56
N GLY A 570 9.44 7.66 -19.87
CA GLY A 570 9.52 8.98 -20.49
C GLY A 570 10.83 9.15 -21.27
N ASN A 571 10.77 9.99 -22.30
CA ASN A 571 11.99 10.49 -22.94
C ASN A 571 12.73 11.46 -22.01
N ILE A 572 13.98 11.78 -22.33
CA ILE A 572 14.83 12.69 -21.53
C ILE A 572 14.16 14.07 -21.30
N GLY A 573 13.29 14.51 -22.20
CA GLY A 573 12.52 15.77 -22.06
C GLY A 573 11.17 15.66 -21.35
N ASP A 574 10.72 14.45 -20.99
CA ASP A 574 9.42 14.22 -20.36
C ASP A 574 9.56 14.39 -18.84
N GLU A 575 9.36 15.61 -18.36
CA GLU A 575 9.50 15.93 -16.94
C GLU A 575 8.37 15.29 -16.11
N VAL A 576 8.75 14.38 -15.20
CA VAL A 576 7.87 13.84 -14.15
C VAL A 576 8.66 13.77 -12.85
N ARG A 577 8.35 14.65 -11.90
CA ARG A 577 9.04 14.71 -10.59
C ARG A 577 8.06 14.49 -9.43
N PRO A 578 8.43 13.69 -8.42
CA PRO A 578 7.62 13.59 -7.21
C PRO A 578 7.67 14.91 -6.42
N TYR A 579 6.60 15.19 -5.68
CA TYR A 579 6.61 16.28 -4.70
C TYR A 579 7.49 15.92 -3.51
N ALA A 580 8.04 16.92 -2.81
CA ALA A 580 8.71 16.72 -1.54
C ALA A 580 7.73 16.18 -0.49
N GLU A 581 8.25 15.35 0.40
CA GLU A 581 7.50 14.79 1.53
C GLU A 581 6.97 15.90 2.42
N SER A 582 5.72 15.73 2.86
CA SER A 582 5.04 16.65 3.78
C SER A 582 4.61 15.86 5.01
N LYS A 583 4.85 16.44 6.18
CA LYS A 583 4.32 15.90 7.43
C LYS A 583 2.89 16.37 7.56
N PHE A 584 1.97 15.41 7.64
CA PHE A 584 0.56 15.69 7.88
C PHE A 584 -0.04 14.57 8.75
N ASP A 585 -1.12 14.91 9.44
CA ASP A 585 -1.97 13.97 10.15
C ASP A 585 -3.40 14.13 9.68
N ALA A 586 -4.08 13.01 9.48
CA ALA A 586 -5.41 12.98 8.92
C ALA A 586 -6.26 11.94 9.65
N PHE A 587 -7.46 12.33 10.05
CA PHE A 587 -8.51 11.45 10.53
C PHE A 587 -9.81 11.88 9.87
N PHE A 588 -10.46 10.98 9.14
CA PHE A 588 -11.75 11.23 8.50
C PHE A 588 -12.64 10.03 8.73
N HIS A 589 -13.84 10.27 9.26
CA HIS A 589 -14.81 9.25 9.61
C HIS A 589 -16.18 9.69 9.11
N MET A 590 -16.71 8.94 8.15
CA MET A 590 -18.03 9.18 7.56
C MET A 590 -18.94 8.00 7.89
N PHE A 591 -20.03 8.25 8.62
CA PHE A 591 -20.91 7.20 9.11
C PHE A 591 -22.38 7.62 9.09
N THR A 592 -23.24 6.64 9.31
CA THR A 592 -24.70 6.78 9.42
C THR A 592 -25.15 6.33 10.81
N LYS A 593 -26.13 7.03 11.39
CA LYS A 593 -26.57 6.80 12.79
C LYS A 593 -26.95 5.35 13.07
N ASP A 594 -27.64 4.69 12.13
CA ASP A 594 -28.16 3.33 12.26
C ASP A 594 -27.08 2.29 12.62
N LEU A 595 -25.82 2.55 12.25
CA LEU A 595 -24.70 1.64 12.51
C LEU A 595 -24.01 1.93 13.86
N LYS A 596 -24.01 3.19 14.31
CA LYS A 596 -23.36 3.59 15.56
C LYS A 596 -23.98 2.87 16.77
N ASP A 597 -25.30 2.73 16.77
CA ASP A 597 -26.04 2.13 17.89
C ASP A 597 -25.94 0.60 17.97
N ASN A 598 -25.61 -0.08 16.85
CA ASN A 598 -25.50 -1.55 16.79
C ASN A 598 -24.09 -2.09 17.08
N SER A 599 -23.10 -1.22 17.26
CA SER A 599 -21.67 -1.57 17.21
C SER A 599 -21.01 -1.80 18.59
N SER A 600 -21.80 -1.89 19.68
CA SER A 600 -21.29 -1.81 21.06
C SER A 600 -20.99 -3.14 21.76
N HIS A 601 -21.19 -4.29 21.11
CA HIS A 601 -21.10 -5.60 21.78
C HIS A 601 -20.28 -6.63 20.97
N GLY A 602 -18.95 -6.55 21.04
CA GLY A 602 -18.07 -7.61 20.56
C GLY A 602 -16.58 -7.36 20.75
N ASP A 603 -15.76 -8.41 20.59
CA ASP A 603 -14.28 -8.32 20.65
C ASP A 603 -13.64 -7.69 19.39
N ALA A 604 -14.46 -7.19 18.47
CA ALA A 604 -14.02 -6.50 17.26
C ALA A 604 -14.56 -5.07 17.28
N LEU A 605 -13.64 -4.11 17.11
CA LEU A 605 -13.91 -2.69 17.03
C LEU A 605 -13.92 -2.26 15.57
N GLN A 606 -14.80 -1.33 15.23
CA GLN A 606 -14.65 -0.54 14.01
C GLN A 606 -13.39 0.33 14.11
N LEU A 607 -12.83 0.74 12.97
CA LEU A 607 -11.63 1.56 12.93
C LEU A 607 -11.84 2.89 13.68
N SER A 608 -12.98 3.54 13.47
CA SER A 608 -13.34 4.78 14.17
C SER A 608 -13.37 4.61 15.69
N GLN A 609 -13.97 3.52 16.17
CA GLN A 609 -13.98 3.17 17.60
C GLN A 609 -12.57 2.87 18.13
N ALA A 610 -11.75 2.16 17.36
CA ALA A 610 -10.37 1.86 17.72
C ALA A 610 -9.54 3.15 17.86
N VAL A 611 -9.73 4.11 16.95
CA VAL A 611 -9.13 5.45 17.04
C VAL A 611 -9.66 6.22 18.24
N GLY A 612 -10.98 6.25 18.46
CA GLY A 612 -11.59 6.89 19.64
C GLY A 612 -11.11 6.29 20.97
N ASN A 613 -10.80 5.00 20.97
CA ASN A 613 -10.19 4.29 22.10
C ASN A 613 -8.70 4.60 22.29
N ASN A 614 -8.11 5.47 21.46
CA ASN A 614 -6.70 5.82 21.37
C ASN A 614 -5.77 4.64 21.00
N LEU A 615 -6.26 3.60 20.31
CA LEU A 615 -5.42 2.43 19.96
C LEU A 615 -4.28 2.77 18.99
N PHE A 616 -4.47 3.79 18.15
CA PHE A 616 -3.49 4.23 17.14
C PHE A 616 -2.78 5.53 17.52
N SER A 617 -2.90 5.99 18.77
CA SER A 617 -2.11 7.13 19.26
C SER A 617 -0.71 6.64 19.60
N ARG A 618 0.33 7.32 19.11
CA ARG A 618 1.73 7.00 19.42
C ARG A 618 1.98 6.89 20.93
N ASN A 619 1.41 7.77 21.74
CA ASN A 619 1.58 7.73 23.19
C ASN A 619 0.91 6.51 23.81
N ALA A 620 -0.33 6.21 23.41
CA ALA A 620 -1.03 5.01 23.87
C ALA A 620 -0.29 3.73 23.43
N LEU A 621 0.29 3.74 22.22
CA LEU A 621 1.13 2.68 21.70
C LEU A 621 2.40 2.49 22.52
N PHE A 622 2.98 3.46 23.21
CA PHE A 622 4.21 3.22 24.00
C PHE A 622 3.98 3.07 25.50
N TYR A 623 3.00 3.77 26.06
CA TYR A 623 2.81 3.89 27.51
C TYR A 623 1.53 3.22 28.04
N GLY A 624 0.69 2.69 27.14
CA GLY A 624 -0.56 2.03 27.51
C GLY A 624 -1.66 3.02 27.93
N ARG A 625 -2.88 2.50 28.08
CA ARG A 625 -4.10 3.27 28.37
C ARG A 625 -4.17 3.68 29.85
N ARG A 626 -3.39 4.69 30.27
CA ARG A 626 -3.30 5.07 31.69
C ARG A 626 -3.64 6.52 32.07
N TYR A 627 -4.23 7.32 31.19
CA TYR A 627 -4.50 8.73 31.50
C TYR A 627 -5.92 9.17 31.12
N ASP A 628 -6.80 9.28 32.12
CA ASP A 628 -8.16 9.84 32.00
C ASP A 628 -8.19 11.38 32.15
N ASN A 629 -7.09 12.03 32.55
CA ASN A 629 -7.05 13.47 32.80
C ASN A 629 -6.40 14.26 31.65
N ARG A 630 -7.14 15.23 31.09
CA ARG A 630 -6.77 16.03 29.90
C ARG A 630 -5.65 17.06 30.15
N LEU A 631 -5.47 17.54 31.39
CA LEU A 631 -4.49 18.59 31.74
C LEU A 631 -3.09 18.03 32.05
N GLU A 632 -3.00 16.81 32.58
CA GLU A 632 -1.71 16.12 32.79
C GLU A 632 -1.15 15.54 31.49
N ARG A 633 -1.98 15.48 30.44
CA ARG A 633 -1.66 14.85 29.16
C ARG A 633 -0.55 15.60 28.42
N THR A 634 -0.64 16.91 28.24
CA THR A 634 0.33 17.67 27.41
C THR A 634 1.76 17.73 27.99
N ALA A 635 1.90 18.01 29.29
CA ALA A 635 3.21 18.06 29.96
C ALA A 635 3.86 16.67 30.06
N THR A 636 3.04 15.63 30.22
CA THR A 636 3.53 14.25 30.24
C THR A 636 3.88 13.78 28.83
N GLU A 637 3.13 14.16 27.81
CA GLU A 637 3.33 13.79 26.40
C GLU A 637 4.70 14.21 25.88
N GLU A 638 5.12 15.46 26.12
CA GLU A 638 6.47 15.92 25.77
C GLU A 638 7.57 15.12 26.49
N ALA A 639 7.37 14.83 27.78
CA ALA A 639 8.34 14.05 28.56
C ALA A 639 8.43 12.60 28.05
N SER A 640 7.31 12.00 27.66
CA SER A 640 7.27 10.67 27.03
C SER A 640 7.88 10.67 25.63
N SER A 641 7.66 11.71 24.82
CA SER A 641 8.26 11.81 23.49
C SER A 641 9.79 11.92 23.60
N LYS A 642 10.28 12.77 24.52
CA LYS A 642 11.73 12.88 24.84
C LYS A 642 12.32 11.54 25.31
N ARG A 643 11.61 10.80 26.16
CA ARG A 643 12.03 9.45 26.59
C ARG A 643 12.09 8.46 25.42
N LEU A 644 11.10 8.50 24.54
CA LEU A 644 11.06 7.63 23.36
C LEU A 644 12.19 7.95 22.40
N GLN A 645 12.44 9.23 22.14
CA GLN A 645 13.55 9.68 21.30
C GLN A 645 14.89 9.23 21.88
N LYS A 646 15.08 9.38 23.19
CA LYS A 646 16.29 8.88 23.86
C LYS A 646 16.45 7.37 23.71
N LEU A 647 15.38 6.59 23.88
CA LEU A 647 15.42 5.15 23.65
C LEU A 647 15.74 4.82 22.18
N ALA A 648 15.20 5.56 21.23
CA ALA A 648 15.50 5.39 19.81
C ALA A 648 16.97 5.73 19.49
N GLU A 649 17.53 6.78 20.10
CA GLU A 649 18.95 7.14 19.98
C GLU A 649 19.85 6.05 20.58
N ASP A 650 19.52 5.56 21.79
CA ASP A 650 20.24 4.48 22.46
C ASP A 650 20.21 3.16 21.65
N MET A 651 19.09 2.86 21.00
CA MET A 651 18.94 1.70 20.11
C MET A 651 19.58 1.92 18.73
N GLY A 652 19.67 3.16 18.26
CA GLY A 652 20.29 3.53 16.98
C GLY A 652 21.81 3.30 16.95
N GLU A 653 22.47 3.24 18.11
CA GLU A 653 23.89 2.86 18.23
C GLU A 653 24.15 1.35 18.06
N TRP A 654 23.09 0.53 17.98
CA TRP A 654 23.24 -0.92 17.89
C TRP A 654 23.75 -1.35 16.52
N ILE A 655 24.66 -2.33 16.54
CA ILE A 655 25.20 -2.92 15.31
C ILE A 655 24.57 -4.29 15.11
N TYR A 656 23.84 -4.43 14.01
CA TYR A 656 23.14 -5.66 13.65
C TYR A 656 24.05 -6.57 12.80
N GLU A 657 24.39 -7.74 13.33
CA GLU A 657 24.98 -8.86 12.57
C GLU A 657 23.90 -9.90 12.26
N GLU A 658 24.16 -10.85 11.37
CA GLU A 658 23.16 -11.86 10.94
C GLU A 658 22.58 -12.66 12.12
N ASN A 659 23.43 -13.01 13.10
CA ASN A 659 23.08 -13.89 14.22
C ASN A 659 23.06 -13.20 15.60
N SER A 660 23.38 -11.91 15.67
CA SER A 660 23.54 -11.21 16.94
C SER A 660 23.41 -9.70 16.81
N VAL A 661 23.07 -9.05 17.93
CA VAL A 661 23.05 -7.60 18.07
C VAL A 661 24.19 -7.18 19.00
N ILE A 662 25.05 -6.27 18.55
CA ILE A 662 26.17 -5.76 19.32
C ILE A 662 25.80 -4.42 19.94
N VAL A 663 25.98 -4.32 21.26
CA VAL A 663 25.70 -3.13 22.07
C VAL A 663 26.97 -2.64 22.75
N ASN A 664 27.16 -1.33 22.82
CA ASN A 664 28.26 -0.72 23.56
C ASN A 664 27.92 -0.64 25.05
N CYS A 665 28.83 -1.08 25.92
CA CYS A 665 28.66 -1.06 27.39
C CYS A 665 29.91 -0.50 28.09
N PRO A 666 30.33 0.75 27.80
CA PRO A 666 31.58 1.30 28.30
C PRO A 666 31.61 1.41 29.83
N ASN A 667 30.51 1.83 30.45
CA ASN A 667 30.44 2.07 31.90
C ASN A 667 30.61 0.78 32.69
N TYR A 668 29.95 -0.31 32.28
CA TYR A 668 30.06 -1.59 32.97
C TYR A 668 31.49 -2.13 32.91
N VAL A 669 32.09 -2.16 31.71
CA VAL A 669 33.47 -2.66 31.54
C VAL A 669 34.45 -1.78 32.32
N LEU A 670 34.28 -0.46 32.31
CA LEU A 670 35.15 0.46 33.04
C LEU A 670 35.05 0.26 34.55
N ILE A 671 33.85 0.06 35.10
CA ILE A 671 33.65 -0.22 36.54
C ILE A 671 34.31 -1.55 36.92
N VAL A 672 34.15 -2.61 36.11
CA VAL A 672 34.76 -3.92 36.37
C VAL A 672 36.29 -3.82 36.32
N LEU A 673 36.84 -3.13 35.32
CA LEU A 673 38.30 -2.92 35.20
C LEU A 673 38.85 -2.05 36.34
N LEU A 674 38.12 -1.01 36.76
CA LEU A 674 38.52 -0.15 37.86
C LEU A 674 38.48 -0.90 39.20
N ALA A 675 37.46 -1.71 39.44
CA ALA A 675 37.40 -2.57 40.62
C ALA A 675 38.55 -3.59 40.66
N ALA A 676 38.85 -4.22 39.52
CA ALA A 676 40.00 -5.12 39.40
C ALA A 676 41.34 -4.37 39.63
N ALA A 677 41.47 -3.15 39.09
CA ALA A 677 42.64 -2.31 39.31
C ALA A 677 42.82 -1.93 40.79
N ILE A 678 41.74 -1.60 41.50
CA ILE A 678 41.79 -1.32 42.94
C ILE A 678 42.25 -2.57 43.72
N LEU A 679 41.77 -3.76 43.39
CA LEU A 679 42.21 -5.00 44.03
C LEU A 679 43.70 -5.28 43.80
N VAL A 680 44.18 -5.08 42.57
CA VAL A 680 45.59 -5.26 42.23
C VAL A 680 46.47 -4.22 42.91
N LEU A 681 46.09 -2.93 42.86
CA LEU A 681 46.86 -1.84 43.45
C LEU A 681 46.88 -1.92 44.97
N SER A 682 45.77 -2.31 45.61
CA SER A 682 45.73 -2.53 47.06
C SER A 682 46.63 -3.70 47.48
N GLY A 683 46.67 -4.78 46.71
CA GLY A 683 47.58 -5.89 46.96
C GLY A 683 49.05 -5.50 46.85
N LEU A 684 49.41 -4.71 45.84
CA LEU A 684 50.76 -4.16 45.69
C LEU A 684 51.10 -3.19 46.83
N ALA A 685 50.18 -2.29 47.20
CA ALA A 685 50.38 -1.35 48.29
C ALA A 685 50.65 -2.08 49.62
N ILE A 686 49.92 -3.15 49.93
CA ILE A 686 50.16 -4.00 51.11
C ILE A 686 51.55 -4.65 51.02
N GLY A 687 51.92 -5.20 49.86
CA GLY A 687 53.23 -5.81 49.64
C GLY A 687 54.40 -4.84 49.88
N PHE A 688 54.28 -3.58 49.42
CA PHE A 688 55.33 -2.56 49.60
C PHE A 688 55.33 -1.92 50.98
N THR A 689 54.18 -1.77 51.64
CA THR A 689 54.09 -1.06 52.94
C THR A 689 54.36 -1.95 54.16
N VAL A 690 54.16 -3.27 54.06
CA VAL A 690 54.18 -4.19 55.21
C VAL A 690 55.47 -5.04 55.31
N GLN A 691 56.49 -4.75 54.50
CA GLN A 691 57.72 -5.55 54.28
C GLN A 691 58.41 -6.16 55.52
N THR A 692 58.23 -5.63 56.73
CA THR A 692 58.91 -6.10 57.96
C THR A 692 57.99 -6.48 59.12
N ARG A 693 56.66 -6.44 58.99
CA ARG A 693 55.74 -6.50 60.15
C ARG A 693 54.95 -7.81 60.37
N LEU A 694 55.00 -8.79 59.46
CA LEU A 694 54.30 -10.07 59.62
C LEU A 694 55.30 -11.23 59.73
N LYS A 695 55.43 -11.78 60.95
CA LYS A 695 56.39 -12.87 61.24
C LYS A 695 55.86 -14.18 60.65
N GLY A 696 56.51 -14.68 59.58
CA GLY A 696 56.21 -15.99 58.98
C GLY A 696 55.33 -15.99 57.72
N VAL A 697 54.97 -14.81 57.18
CA VAL A 697 54.20 -14.70 55.92
C VAL A 697 54.90 -13.72 55.00
N ASP A 698 55.19 -14.14 53.76
CA ASP A 698 55.68 -13.24 52.72
C ASP A 698 54.56 -12.28 52.27
N PRO A 699 54.70 -10.95 52.44
CA PRO A 699 53.71 -9.97 51.98
C PRO A 699 53.39 -10.07 50.47
N PHE A 700 54.31 -10.58 49.66
CA PHE A 700 54.07 -10.78 48.22
C PHE A 700 53.13 -11.96 47.91
N ASN A 701 52.96 -12.91 48.84
CA ASN A 701 51.93 -13.96 48.68
C ASN A 701 50.52 -13.35 48.78
N ILE A 702 50.30 -12.36 49.64
CA ILE A 702 49.02 -11.65 49.75
C ILE A 702 48.70 -10.90 48.45
N ALA A 703 49.70 -10.25 47.85
CA ALA A 703 49.54 -9.62 46.55
C ALA A 703 49.13 -10.64 45.48
N THR A 704 49.76 -11.82 45.46
CA THR A 704 49.43 -12.90 44.52
C THR A 704 47.99 -13.38 44.70
N TYR A 705 47.51 -13.55 45.94
CA TYR A 705 46.10 -13.91 46.19
C TYR A 705 45.14 -12.82 45.71
N LEU A 706 45.45 -11.54 45.92
CA LEU A 706 44.61 -10.43 45.45
C LEU A 706 44.57 -10.33 43.92
N TRP A 707 45.67 -10.65 43.23
CA TRP A 707 45.69 -10.80 41.77
C TRP A 707 44.78 -11.93 41.29
N VAL A 708 44.84 -13.10 41.94
CA VAL A 708 43.95 -14.23 41.62
C VAL A 708 42.48 -13.86 41.85
N ILE A 709 42.17 -13.17 42.96
CA ILE A 709 40.81 -12.69 43.24
C ILE A 709 40.37 -11.66 42.19
N ALA A 710 41.22 -10.74 41.77
CA ALA A 710 40.91 -9.77 40.72
C ALA A 710 40.64 -10.46 39.37
N ALA A 711 41.47 -11.44 38.98
CA ALA A 711 41.26 -12.22 37.77
C ALA A 711 39.94 -13.01 37.82
N PHE A 712 39.66 -13.66 38.95
CA PHE A 712 38.41 -14.37 39.19
C PHE A 712 37.19 -13.44 39.13
N PHE A 713 37.28 -12.26 39.75
CA PHE A 713 36.24 -11.24 39.71
C PHE A 713 35.92 -10.81 38.27
N VAL A 714 36.94 -10.53 37.44
CA VAL A 714 36.72 -10.19 36.03
C VAL A 714 36.07 -11.34 35.27
N LEU A 715 36.48 -12.60 35.51
CA LEU A 715 35.86 -13.78 34.89
C LEU A 715 34.38 -13.96 35.27
N VAL A 716 34.05 -13.76 36.55
CA VAL A 716 32.66 -13.79 37.04
C VAL A 716 31.86 -12.65 36.42
N CYS A 717 32.34 -11.40 36.52
CA CYS A 717 31.64 -10.24 35.95
C CYS A 717 31.45 -10.35 34.43
N LYS A 718 32.36 -11.01 33.72
CA LYS A 718 32.24 -11.29 32.30
C LYS A 718 31.13 -12.32 31.99
N SER A 719 30.94 -13.33 32.84
CA SER A 719 29.94 -14.39 32.64
C SER A 719 28.53 -14.04 33.16
N LEU A 720 28.39 -13.00 33.99
CA LEU A 720 27.09 -12.62 34.56
C LEU A 720 26.07 -12.07 33.55
N ARG A 721 26.52 -11.45 32.45
CA ARG A 721 25.60 -10.74 31.52
C ARG A 721 25.27 -11.50 30.25
N VAL A 722 26.23 -12.26 29.70
CA VAL A 722 26.07 -12.99 28.44
C VAL A 722 26.79 -14.32 28.55
N GLU A 723 26.16 -15.38 28.02
CA GLU A 723 26.66 -16.75 28.10
C GLU A 723 28.05 -16.90 27.44
N ALA A 724 28.28 -16.21 26.32
CA ALA A 724 29.52 -16.27 25.55
C ALA A 724 30.06 -14.88 25.16
N TRP A 725 30.74 -14.19 26.08
CA TRP A 725 31.40 -12.92 25.79
C TRP A 725 32.86 -13.12 25.35
N SER A 726 33.25 -12.68 24.16
CA SER A 726 34.65 -12.77 23.71
C SER A 726 35.55 -11.76 24.46
N TRP A 727 36.82 -12.10 24.68
CA TRP A 727 37.78 -11.16 25.31
C TRP A 727 38.03 -9.93 24.45
N ARG A 728 38.06 -10.10 23.12
CA ARG A 728 38.19 -8.99 22.17
C ARG A 728 37.06 -7.99 22.33
N ASP A 729 35.82 -8.47 22.36
CA ASP A 729 34.65 -7.59 22.48
C ASP A 729 34.58 -6.94 23.86
N PHE A 730 34.92 -7.68 24.93
CA PHE A 730 35.00 -7.14 26.29
C PHE A 730 35.98 -5.95 26.38
N LEU A 731 37.19 -6.09 25.85
CA LEU A 731 38.20 -5.02 25.84
C LEU A 731 37.78 -3.85 24.94
N LEU A 732 37.09 -4.12 23.83
CA LEU A 732 36.48 -3.10 22.96
C LEU A 732 35.21 -2.48 23.54
N ARG A 733 34.79 -2.87 24.75
CA ARG A 733 33.60 -2.38 25.45
C ARG A 733 32.29 -2.69 24.72
N ARG A 734 32.27 -3.80 23.98
CA ARG A 734 31.14 -4.28 23.17
C ARG A 734 30.61 -5.59 23.73
N VAL A 735 29.29 -5.74 23.78
CA VAL A 735 28.60 -6.95 24.19
C VAL A 735 27.82 -7.48 23.00
N ARG A 736 28.06 -8.73 22.61
CA ARG A 736 27.31 -9.40 21.53
C ARG A 736 26.17 -10.20 22.16
N CYS A 737 24.93 -9.78 21.92
CA CYS A 737 23.72 -10.44 22.41
C CYS A 737 23.13 -11.35 21.32
N ARG A 738 22.74 -12.57 21.67
CA ARG A 738 22.19 -13.59 20.75
C ARG A 738 20.69 -13.82 20.92
N CYS A 739 20.09 -13.28 21.97
CA CYS A 739 18.65 -13.35 22.21
C CYS A 739 18.09 -12.04 22.79
N VAL A 740 16.77 -11.93 22.80
CA VAL A 740 16.06 -10.75 23.32
C VAL A 740 16.24 -10.63 24.83
N THR A 741 16.25 -11.73 25.58
CA THR A 741 16.54 -11.70 27.03
C THR A 741 17.91 -11.13 27.35
N GLU A 742 18.97 -11.62 26.69
CA GLU A 742 20.33 -11.09 26.85
C GLU A 742 20.36 -9.59 26.54
N LEU A 743 19.76 -9.18 25.42
CA LEU A 743 19.73 -7.79 25.01
C LEU A 743 19.01 -6.90 26.04
N GLY A 744 17.89 -7.37 26.59
CA GLY A 744 17.17 -6.70 27.68
C GLY A 744 17.96 -6.61 28.97
N THR A 745 18.65 -7.68 29.39
CA THR A 745 19.48 -7.66 30.61
C THR A 745 20.71 -6.75 30.49
N VAL A 746 21.30 -6.65 29.30
CA VAL A 746 22.48 -5.82 29.04
C VAL A 746 22.11 -4.33 28.98
N THR A 747 21.04 -4.00 28.28
CA THR A 747 20.61 -2.61 28.03
C THR A 747 19.71 -2.06 29.12
N GLY A 748 18.99 -2.92 29.86
CA GLY A 748 17.93 -2.53 30.78
C GLY A 748 16.62 -2.10 30.08
N ILE A 749 16.52 -2.29 28.77
CA ILE A 749 15.31 -1.96 27.99
C ILE A 749 14.33 -3.13 28.05
N ASP A 750 13.03 -2.82 28.14
CA ASP A 750 11.97 -3.82 28.16
C ASP A 750 11.94 -4.66 26.87
N GLY A 751 11.75 -5.98 27.02
CA GLY A 751 11.76 -6.92 25.91
C GLY A 751 10.72 -6.60 24.83
N GLN A 752 9.55 -6.06 25.16
CA GLN A 752 8.54 -5.70 24.17
C GLN A 752 8.96 -4.47 23.35
N LEU A 753 9.68 -3.52 23.95
CA LEU A 753 10.25 -2.38 23.23
C LEU A 753 11.36 -2.83 22.28
N ILE A 754 12.24 -3.72 22.73
CA ILE A 754 13.28 -4.34 21.89
C ILE A 754 12.62 -5.03 20.69
N MET A 755 11.58 -5.83 20.94
CA MET A 755 10.85 -6.53 19.88
C MET A 755 10.19 -5.59 18.87
N ALA A 756 9.56 -4.51 19.35
CA ALA A 756 9.02 -3.48 18.46
C ALA A 756 10.11 -2.85 17.60
N ASN A 757 11.32 -2.62 18.15
CA ASN A 757 12.41 -2.00 17.41
C ASN A 757 12.98 -2.96 16.35
N LEU A 758 13.18 -4.22 16.71
CA LEU A 758 13.62 -5.25 15.78
C LEU A 758 12.64 -5.44 14.61
N LEU A 759 11.33 -5.35 14.86
CA LEU A 759 10.32 -5.38 13.81
C LEU A 759 10.29 -4.12 12.94
N HIS A 760 10.59 -2.96 13.53
CA HIS A 760 10.68 -1.69 12.82
C HIS A 760 11.89 -1.66 11.88
N ASP A 761 13.06 -2.11 12.36
CA ASP A 761 14.33 -2.10 11.63
C ASP A 761 14.51 -3.33 10.73
N GLU A 762 13.53 -4.24 10.69
CA GLU A 762 13.64 -5.50 9.96
C GLU A 762 13.98 -5.29 8.47
N SER A 763 13.44 -4.25 7.81
CA SER A 763 13.75 -4.01 6.39
C SER A 763 15.16 -3.48 6.14
N GLY A 764 15.78 -2.84 7.15
CA GLY A 764 17.08 -2.18 7.02
C GLY A 764 18.27 -2.98 7.56
N THR A 765 18.02 -4.00 8.37
CA THR A 765 19.08 -4.80 9.02
C THR A 765 19.44 -6.02 8.15
N ASN A 766 20.38 -6.88 8.60
CA ASN A 766 20.62 -8.21 8.03
C ASN A 766 20.30 -9.34 9.03
N LEU A 767 19.56 -9.01 10.09
CA LEU A 767 19.29 -9.92 11.20
C LEU A 767 18.39 -11.09 10.75
N VAL A 768 18.84 -12.31 11.01
CA VAL A 768 18.09 -13.55 10.79
C VAL A 768 17.56 -14.04 12.13
N THR A 769 16.24 -14.25 12.22
CA THR A 769 15.59 -14.61 13.49
C THR A 769 15.34 -16.11 13.62
N ARG A 770 15.46 -16.63 14.84
CA ARG A 770 15.14 -18.01 15.22
C ARG A 770 14.33 -18.03 16.52
N GLY A 771 13.91 -19.22 16.95
CA GLY A 771 13.18 -19.40 18.21
C GLY A 771 11.67 -19.49 18.02
N PRO A 772 10.93 -19.79 19.10
CA PRO A 772 9.50 -20.11 19.03
C PRO A 772 8.64 -18.91 18.59
N TYR A 773 9.02 -17.69 18.98
CA TYR A 773 8.18 -16.49 18.78
C TYR A 773 8.58 -15.67 17.54
N ASN A 774 9.32 -16.26 16.59
CA ASN A 774 9.80 -15.54 15.40
C ASN A 774 8.76 -15.46 14.26
N ALA A 775 7.51 -15.90 14.49
CA ALA A 775 6.48 -16.06 13.47
C ALA A 775 6.27 -14.81 12.58
N VAL A 776 6.31 -13.65 13.22
CA VAL A 776 6.05 -12.32 12.65
C VAL A 776 7.15 -11.83 11.70
N PHE A 777 8.40 -12.26 11.91
CA PHE A 777 9.53 -11.82 11.12
C PHE A 777 9.49 -12.41 9.70
N LYS A 778 9.88 -11.58 8.73
CA LYS A 778 10.09 -11.96 7.33
C LYS A 778 11.33 -12.85 7.20
N ARG A 779 12.46 -12.50 7.84
CA ARG A 779 13.72 -13.26 7.74
C ARG A 779 13.90 -14.24 8.88
N LYS A 780 13.82 -15.53 8.55
CA LYS A 780 13.94 -16.65 9.49
C LYS A 780 15.07 -17.57 9.07
N SER A 781 15.74 -18.12 10.07
CA SER A 781 16.77 -19.14 9.85
C SER A 781 16.16 -20.47 9.43
N GLN A 782 16.75 -21.10 8.42
CA GLN A 782 16.48 -22.50 8.06
C GLN A 782 17.41 -23.46 8.80
N ASP A 783 18.65 -23.03 9.07
CA ASP A 783 19.73 -23.86 9.63
C ASP A 783 19.80 -23.81 11.17
N GLY A 784 18.84 -23.11 11.81
CA GLY A 784 18.81 -22.93 13.26
C GLY A 784 19.82 -21.91 13.80
N SER A 785 20.65 -21.30 12.94
CA SER A 785 21.57 -20.19 13.24
C SER A 785 20.84 -18.84 13.15
N GLY A 786 20.93 -18.00 14.18
CA GLY A 786 20.23 -16.71 14.15
C GLY A 786 20.06 -16.09 15.53
N PHE A 787 19.56 -14.86 15.54
CA PHE A 787 19.15 -14.16 16.75
C PHE A 787 17.84 -14.76 17.30
N SER A 788 17.87 -15.20 18.56
CA SER A 788 16.76 -15.93 19.17
C SER A 788 15.70 -15.00 19.74
N ILE A 789 14.48 -15.15 19.24
CA ILE A 789 13.27 -14.51 19.78
C ILE A 789 12.69 -15.44 20.84
N ASP A 790 13.01 -15.16 22.10
CA ASP A 790 12.64 -15.96 23.29
C ASP A 790 11.52 -15.33 24.13
N HIS A 791 11.03 -14.15 23.73
CA HIS A 791 9.89 -13.47 24.33
C HIS A 791 8.66 -13.53 23.42
N PRO A 792 7.47 -13.82 23.97
CA PRO A 792 6.24 -13.79 23.19
C PRO A 792 5.82 -12.34 22.89
N LEU A 793 5.12 -12.13 21.77
CA LEU A 793 4.72 -10.78 21.35
C LEU A 793 3.37 -10.40 21.93
N SER A 794 3.26 -9.20 22.50
CA SER A 794 1.95 -8.65 22.86
C SER A 794 1.23 -8.03 21.65
N THR A 795 -0.11 -7.98 21.71
CA THR A 795 -0.95 -7.23 20.74
C THR A 795 -0.49 -5.78 20.61
N HIS A 796 -0.10 -5.18 21.73
CA HIS A 796 0.39 -3.81 21.78
C HIS A 796 1.71 -3.63 21.01
N THR A 797 2.64 -4.57 21.15
CA THR A 797 3.90 -4.61 20.39
C THR A 797 3.67 -4.76 18.90
N MET A 798 2.70 -5.58 18.50
CA MET A 798 2.32 -5.72 17.10
C MET A 798 1.79 -4.39 16.55
N LEU A 799 0.84 -3.75 17.23
CA LEU A 799 0.30 -2.44 16.82
C LEU A 799 1.40 -1.37 16.75
N ARG A 800 2.30 -1.30 17.76
CA ARG A 800 3.47 -0.39 17.79
C ARG A 800 4.34 -0.53 16.55
N SER A 801 4.56 -1.76 16.08
CA SER A 801 5.39 -2.02 14.91
C SER A 801 4.70 -1.68 13.58
N GLY A 802 3.37 -1.47 13.58
CA GLY A 802 2.56 -1.26 12.38
C GLY A 802 1.79 -2.50 11.93
N LEU A 803 1.59 -3.50 12.80
CA LEU A 803 0.79 -4.70 12.51
C LEU A 803 -0.58 -4.59 13.20
N THR A 804 -1.64 -4.47 12.39
CA THR A 804 -3.02 -4.38 12.91
C THR A 804 -3.70 -5.74 12.86
N LEU A 805 -4.22 -6.21 13.99
CA LEU A 805 -4.91 -7.49 14.09
C LEU A 805 -6.39 -7.32 13.75
N LEU A 806 -6.87 -8.08 12.76
CA LEU A 806 -8.26 -8.07 12.31
C LEU A 806 -8.94 -9.39 12.67
N LYS A 807 -10.12 -9.32 13.29
CA LYS A 807 -10.97 -10.48 13.54
C LYS A 807 -11.73 -10.83 12.27
N VAL A 808 -11.63 -12.08 11.83
CA VAL A 808 -12.31 -12.59 10.64
C VAL A 808 -13.16 -13.81 10.99
N MET A 809 -14.23 -14.00 10.21
CA MET A 809 -15.14 -15.14 10.33
C MET A 809 -14.78 -16.20 9.29
N THR A 810 -14.38 -17.37 9.74
CA THR A 810 -14.06 -18.55 8.93
C THR A 810 -15.23 -19.55 8.97
N PRO A 811 -15.25 -20.57 8.10
CA PRO A 811 -16.24 -21.64 8.19
C PRO A 811 -16.18 -22.45 9.49
N THR A 812 -15.01 -22.47 10.15
CA THR A 812 -14.75 -23.25 11.37
C THR A 812 -14.90 -22.45 12.67
N GLY A 813 -15.04 -21.11 12.58
CA GLY A 813 -15.14 -20.24 13.75
C GLY A 813 -14.62 -18.84 13.45
N HIS A 814 -13.97 -18.23 14.44
CA HIS A 814 -13.29 -16.95 14.28
C HIS A 814 -11.77 -17.15 14.22
N ALA A 815 -11.10 -16.31 13.45
CA ALA A 815 -9.64 -16.28 13.34
C ALA A 815 -9.14 -14.84 13.40
N LEU A 816 -7.83 -14.66 13.60
CA LEU A 816 -7.17 -13.36 13.45
C LEU A 816 -6.32 -13.36 12.19
N VAL A 817 -6.33 -12.23 11.48
CA VAL A 817 -5.48 -11.96 10.32
C VAL A 817 -4.75 -10.66 10.58
N CYS A 818 -3.43 -10.65 10.36
CA CYS A 818 -2.64 -9.43 10.49
C CYS A 818 -2.66 -8.63 9.19
N LEU A 819 -3.03 -7.35 9.29
CA LEU A 819 -2.81 -6.34 8.28
C LEU A 819 -1.44 -5.70 8.52
N ASP A 820 -0.52 -5.91 7.59
CA ASP A 820 0.85 -5.38 7.66
C ASP A 820 0.87 -3.94 7.14
N GLY A 821 1.20 -2.99 8.01
CA GLY A 821 1.45 -1.58 7.74
C GLY A 821 2.82 -1.13 8.26
N ARG A 822 3.76 -2.07 8.47
CA ARG A 822 5.14 -1.76 8.88
C ARG A 822 5.83 -0.89 7.84
N ARG A 823 6.89 -0.17 8.22
CA ARG A 823 7.63 0.77 7.37
C ARG A 823 7.95 0.21 5.97
N GLY A 824 7.69 0.99 4.94
CA GLY A 824 7.96 0.62 3.54
C GLY A 824 6.97 -0.40 2.97
N THR A 825 5.80 -0.57 3.58
CA THR A 825 4.74 -1.40 3.00
C THR A 825 4.01 -0.64 1.92
N ASP A 826 4.20 -1.06 0.66
CA ASP A 826 3.51 -0.50 -0.51
C ASP A 826 1.99 -0.59 -0.36
N LEU A 827 1.43 -1.80 -0.35
CA LEU A 827 -0.01 -2.02 -0.17
C LEU A 827 -0.29 -3.37 0.47
N LYS A 828 -1.14 -3.37 1.49
CA LYS A 828 -1.78 -4.58 2.03
C LYS A 828 -3.28 -4.37 2.18
N VAL A 829 -4.03 -5.41 1.82
CA VAL A 829 -5.49 -5.39 1.82
C VAL A 829 -5.99 -6.69 2.44
N VAL A 830 -7.04 -6.59 3.24
CA VAL A 830 -7.80 -7.70 3.80
C VAL A 830 -9.27 -7.47 3.44
N GLU A 831 -9.72 -8.24 2.43
CA GLU A 831 -11.06 -8.16 1.84
C GLU A 831 -11.97 -9.29 2.34
N HIS A 832 -13.27 -9.20 2.04
CA HIS A 832 -14.20 -10.31 2.24
C HIS A 832 -13.94 -11.43 1.23
N ARG A 833 -14.29 -12.68 1.61
CA ARG A 833 -14.18 -13.88 0.75
C ARG A 833 -12.84 -14.01 0.05
N LYS A 834 -11.81 -14.36 0.83
CA LYS A 834 -10.45 -14.58 0.29
C LYS A 834 -10.43 -15.72 -0.74
N LEU A 835 -10.11 -15.40 -1.98
CA LEU A 835 -9.78 -16.33 -3.08
C LEU A 835 -8.30 -16.24 -3.50
N ASP A 836 -7.51 -15.39 -2.84
CA ASP A 836 -6.12 -15.10 -3.22
C ASP A 836 -5.13 -16.01 -2.47
N ASP A 837 -4.17 -16.62 -3.17
CA ASP A 837 -3.16 -17.56 -2.63
C ASP A 837 -2.04 -16.85 -1.83
N LYS A 838 -2.27 -15.60 -1.41
CA LYS A 838 -1.30 -14.80 -0.66
C LYS A 838 -1.13 -15.36 0.75
N GLU A 839 0.11 -15.36 1.22
CA GLU A 839 0.47 -15.74 2.58
C GLU A 839 0.11 -14.60 3.55
N HIS A 840 -0.64 -14.93 4.60
CA HIS A 840 -0.94 -13.99 5.68
C HIS A 840 -0.44 -14.55 7.01
N LEU A 841 -0.16 -13.65 7.94
CA LEU A 841 0.11 -14.00 9.33
C LEU A 841 -1.24 -14.12 10.04
N VAL A 842 -1.55 -15.31 10.54
CA VAL A 842 -2.87 -15.67 11.06
C VAL A 842 -2.78 -16.42 12.39
N CYS A 843 -3.84 -16.28 13.18
CA CYS A 843 -4.13 -17.17 14.30
C CYS A 843 -5.40 -17.93 13.97
N GLU A 844 -5.29 -19.26 13.83
CA GLU A 844 -6.41 -20.14 13.55
C GLU A 844 -7.13 -20.48 14.85
N ASP A 845 -8.46 -20.24 14.91
CA ASP A 845 -9.34 -20.54 16.04
C ASP A 845 -9.05 -19.77 17.35
N ILE A 846 -9.66 -18.59 17.48
CA ILE A 846 -9.63 -17.81 18.74
C ILE A 846 -10.67 -18.26 19.76
N THR A 847 -11.63 -19.09 19.35
CA THR A 847 -12.77 -19.51 20.17
C THR A 847 -12.39 -20.61 21.17
N ARG A 848 -11.56 -21.58 20.78
CA ARG A 848 -11.11 -22.66 21.69
C ARG A 848 -10.29 -22.15 22.89
N PRO A 849 -9.31 -21.23 22.72
CA PRO A 849 -8.51 -20.73 23.84
C PRO A 849 -9.32 -19.84 24.81
N GLN A 850 -10.30 -19.07 24.30
CA GLN A 850 -11.19 -18.24 25.12
C GLN A 850 -12.12 -19.08 26.01
N LEU A 851 -12.61 -20.21 25.51
CA LEU A 851 -13.42 -21.16 26.29
C LEU A 851 -12.62 -21.83 27.43
N GLN A 852 -11.32 -22.02 27.25
CA GLN A 852 -10.45 -22.59 28.29
C GLN A 852 -10.08 -21.59 29.40
N THR A 853 -10.05 -20.29 29.08
CA THR A 853 -9.70 -19.21 30.03
C THR A 853 -10.89 -18.70 30.83
N LEU A 854 -12.14 -18.99 30.42
CA LEU A 854 -13.36 -18.56 31.13
C LEU A 854 -13.50 -19.08 32.57
N GLY A 855 -12.60 -19.96 33.03
CA GLY A 855 -12.53 -20.45 34.42
C GLY A 855 -11.31 -19.98 35.22
N GLN A 856 -10.41 -19.16 34.66
CA GLN A 856 -9.18 -18.71 35.33
C GLN A 856 -8.98 -17.19 35.15
N THR A 857 -9.38 -16.43 36.15
CA THR A 857 -9.50 -14.96 36.16
C THR A 857 -8.18 -14.16 36.09
N SER A 858 -7.04 -14.76 35.70
CA SER A 858 -5.75 -14.03 35.72
C SER A 858 -4.70 -14.48 34.69
N GLN A 859 -5.02 -15.35 33.73
CA GLN A 859 -4.03 -15.79 32.74
C GLN A 859 -4.16 -15.00 31.43
N GLN A 860 -3.05 -14.40 30.98
CA GLN A 860 -2.92 -13.78 29.66
C GLN A 860 -3.30 -14.78 28.57
N LEU A 861 -4.18 -14.38 27.64
CA LEU A 861 -4.62 -15.23 26.54
C LEU A 861 -3.44 -15.48 25.59
N ARG A 862 -3.03 -16.74 25.44
CA ARG A 862 -1.96 -17.15 24.53
C ARG A 862 -2.53 -17.68 23.23
N LEU A 863 -2.19 -17.05 22.11
CA LEU A 863 -2.68 -17.41 20.78
C LEU A 863 -1.52 -17.82 19.85
N PRO A 864 -1.59 -18.97 19.16
CA PRO A 864 -0.56 -19.37 18.23
C PRO A 864 -0.59 -18.50 16.97
N LEU A 865 0.57 -18.01 16.54
CA LEU A 865 0.67 -17.19 15.33
C LEU A 865 1.49 -17.90 14.26
N GLN A 866 0.91 -18.08 13.08
CA GLN A 866 1.55 -18.80 11.97
C GLN A 866 1.33 -18.10 10.64
N LYS A 867 2.25 -18.30 9.70
CA LYS A 867 2.03 -17.89 8.32
C LYS A 867 1.23 -18.98 7.62
N SER A 868 0.10 -18.61 7.02
CA SER A 868 -0.81 -19.53 6.35
C SER A 868 -1.26 -18.95 5.01
N LYS A 869 -1.19 -19.79 3.97
CA LYS A 869 -1.82 -19.53 2.67
C LYS A 869 -3.23 -20.14 2.60
N THR A 870 -3.49 -21.16 3.41
CA THR A 870 -4.67 -22.03 3.33
C THR A 870 -5.89 -21.46 4.05
N LEU A 871 -5.69 -20.52 5.00
CA LEU A 871 -6.81 -19.94 5.73
C LEU A 871 -7.73 -19.15 4.78
N LYS A 872 -8.99 -19.60 4.70
CA LYS A 872 -10.08 -18.94 3.98
C LYS A 872 -11.08 -18.37 4.98
N TRP A 873 -11.43 -17.09 4.81
CA TRP A 873 -12.47 -16.44 5.60
C TRP A 873 -13.58 -15.89 4.70
N ARG A 874 -14.77 -15.80 5.26
CA ARG A 874 -15.96 -15.29 4.58
C ARG A 874 -16.11 -13.79 4.77
N LYS A 875 -15.91 -13.30 6.00
CA LYS A 875 -16.18 -11.92 6.39
C LYS A 875 -15.13 -11.36 7.35
N VAL A 876 -14.75 -10.11 7.17
CA VAL A 876 -13.96 -9.32 8.14
C VAL A 876 -14.90 -8.63 9.12
N GLN A 877 -14.62 -8.71 10.43
CA GLN A 877 -15.46 -8.14 11.48
C GLN A 877 -14.96 -6.78 11.99
N GLY A 878 -13.64 -6.60 12.12
CA GLY A 878 -13.05 -5.35 12.62
C GLY A 878 -11.69 -5.56 13.29
N VAL A 879 -11.18 -4.50 13.91
CA VAL A 879 -9.92 -4.48 14.68
C VAL A 879 -10.10 -5.25 15.99
N TYR A 880 -9.20 -6.16 16.30
CA TYR A 880 -9.27 -6.98 17.51
C TYR A 880 -9.06 -6.13 18.77
N ALA A 881 -10.00 -6.22 19.72
CA ALA A 881 -10.08 -5.32 20.88
C ALA A 881 -9.17 -5.71 22.05
N ASN A 882 -8.81 -7.00 22.19
CA ASN A 882 -8.16 -7.51 23.39
C ASN A 882 -6.64 -7.30 23.34
N LEU A 883 -6.18 -6.23 23.99
CA LEU A 883 -4.78 -5.83 24.07
C LEU A 883 -3.90 -6.72 24.95
N ASP A 884 -4.49 -7.45 25.90
CA ASP A 884 -3.76 -8.31 26.85
C ASP A 884 -3.40 -9.68 26.26
N THR A 885 -3.73 -9.88 24.97
CA THR A 885 -3.42 -11.12 24.24
C THR A 885 -1.94 -11.16 23.87
N VAL A 886 -1.34 -12.33 24.08
CA VAL A 886 0.06 -12.65 23.84
C VAL A 886 0.16 -13.74 22.76
N PHE A 887 1.05 -13.55 21.79
CA PHE A 887 1.22 -14.43 20.64
C PHE A 887 2.42 -15.35 20.82
N VAL A 888 2.16 -16.65 20.61
CA VAL A 888 3.11 -17.75 20.75
C VAL A 888 3.55 -18.26 19.39
#